data_AF-A0A427Y920-F1
#
_entry.id   AF-A0A427Y920-F1
#
_cell.length_a   1.000
_cell.length_b   1.000
_cell.length_c   1.000
_cell.angle_alpha   90.00
_cell.angle_beta   90.00
_cell.angle_gamma   90.00
#
_symmetry.space_group_name_H-M   'P 1'
#
loop_
_entity.id
_entity.type
_entity.pdbx_description
1 polymer ?
#
loop_
_entity_poly.entity_id
_entity_poly.type
_entity_poly.pdbx_seq_one_letter_code
_entity_poly.pdbx_strand_id
1 'polypeptide(L)'
;MRLLPVAVLSLAPVFAVAQTTPTASSSTTASDTVASTTAAASASTLTSQAPSSVTAGLLDAASQLITITTTGPNTAPLPSVTGSVFVSFPAPQPYVTPTLPAWGAFWSYSQPPIPATSTTAAAPPTFTVSGGSAAALAAAPQEREYTFNIGYAAGAPAGFHRRLLVINNQYPGPLIEANQGDTVVVHVNNGLDIPQTIHWHGMRQNGTNVMDGVPGFSQCAIPAGGSFTYRFQVDGEMGTYWYHSHYGNTLADGLVGGLLIHAKNDPLVQGVDYDDDQVVYIGDFMNDDSEVIIENETNILTPYRGIPFVVEPDAVLINGIGQANCNNAQRGVPCTQNHPAEVNVIAGKQTRLRLINHSGQALIRFSIDNHQLRVIEADDTGVESVWVNEIPVGAGQRYSVVVQANQGAAGSSFWIRAHVATFCINPLATVNGVGILRYTDAAGGSVGLADPTTQPWSNLKIPNVAVCQDLDDDGTALVPLIKENAPTTTSQTAVMNSLFGIFVDPNTHTAFMGFGMNGVAYKNYINNPLLTRVMDGIAIGGNEVASVTFDGQGSADLIINVLDPPPIGHPFHLHGRPFYIVKRGSGAMTSTLWALTRSTAATTTNPLRRDTIVIPQWSYAVLRIKLDDPGVWPLHCHIGWHLAAGKMAAVVIGSAAVKTFSRPADWAALCDGTDPNVIGPGRRSDMSYMPPQARAPYGVNTVVG
;
A
#
# COMPACT_ATOMS: atom_id res chain seq x y z
N MET A 1 28.26 40.24 -36.70
CA MET A 1 28.62 40.09 -38.12
C MET A 1 27.98 38.78 -38.60
N ARG A 2 27.10 38.83 -39.62
CA ARG A 2 26.39 37.72 -40.31
C ARG A 2 25.76 36.56 -39.49
N LEU A 3 24.42 36.51 -39.54
CA LEU A 3 23.57 35.34 -39.26
C LEU A 3 23.55 34.34 -40.42
N LEU A 4 23.18 33.08 -40.15
CA LEU A 4 22.19 32.27 -40.90
C LEU A 4 21.87 30.96 -40.11
N PRO A 5 20.67 30.36 -40.23
CA PRO A 5 20.16 29.32 -39.33
C PRO A 5 20.20 27.90 -39.93
N VAL A 6 19.94 26.89 -39.09
CA VAL A 6 19.60 25.50 -39.51
C VAL A 6 18.22 25.13 -38.96
N ALA A 7 17.41 24.46 -39.78
CA ALA A 7 16.00 24.19 -39.51
C ALA A 7 15.76 22.94 -38.64
N VAL A 8 14.66 22.95 -37.90
CA VAL A 8 14.10 21.79 -37.20
C VAL A 8 13.11 21.09 -38.13
N LEU A 9 13.25 19.77 -38.31
CA LEU A 9 12.29 18.95 -39.04
C LEU A 9 11.47 18.10 -38.05
N SER A 10 10.15 18.22 -38.10
CA SER A 10 9.24 17.33 -37.37
C SER A 10 9.00 16.04 -38.16
N LEU A 11 8.94 14.90 -37.46
CA LEU A 11 8.53 13.62 -38.03
C LEU A 11 7.39 13.04 -37.20
N ALA A 12 6.22 12.90 -37.83
CA ALA A 12 5.11 12.12 -37.34
C ALA A 12 5.09 10.75 -38.06
N PRO A 13 4.82 9.64 -37.38
CA PRO A 13 4.71 8.34 -38.02
C PRO A 13 3.30 8.11 -38.60
N VAL A 14 3.23 7.69 -39.86
CA VAL A 14 2.01 7.18 -40.50
C VAL A 14 2.16 5.67 -40.68
N PHE A 15 1.15 4.91 -40.27
CA PHE A 15 1.04 3.47 -40.53
C PHE A 15 0.44 3.21 -41.92
N ALA A 16 1.10 2.37 -42.74
CA ALA A 16 0.42 1.51 -43.73
C ALA A 16 1.32 0.36 -44.24
N VAL A 17 0.97 -0.84 -43.78
CA VAL A 17 1.11 -2.19 -44.38
C VAL A 17 1.80 -2.35 -45.74
N ALA A 18 2.74 -3.30 -45.82
CA ALA A 18 2.96 -4.13 -47.01
C ALA A 18 3.31 -5.58 -46.62
N GLN A 19 2.65 -6.57 -47.23
CA GLN A 19 3.01 -7.99 -47.09
C GLN A 19 4.11 -8.35 -48.09
N THR A 20 5.07 -9.18 -47.68
CA THR A 20 5.94 -9.94 -48.60
C THR A 20 6.08 -11.39 -48.13
N THR A 21 5.95 -12.32 -49.07
CA THR A 21 6.31 -13.73 -48.92
C THR A 21 7.83 -13.91 -48.94
N PRO A 22 8.35 -15.08 -48.53
CA PRO A 22 9.02 -15.88 -49.56
C PRO A 22 8.93 -17.42 -49.41
N THR A 23 8.85 -18.07 -50.58
CA THR A 23 9.48 -19.36 -51.01
C THR A 23 9.53 -20.59 -50.09
N ALA A 24 9.08 -21.72 -50.65
CA ALA A 24 9.29 -23.07 -50.12
C ALA A 24 10.59 -23.74 -50.63
N SER A 25 11.09 -24.72 -49.88
CA SER A 25 11.92 -25.83 -50.39
C SER A 25 11.67 -27.10 -49.57
N SER A 26 12.08 -28.27 -50.08
CA SER A 26 11.47 -29.58 -49.80
C SER A 26 12.33 -30.56 -48.98
N SER A 27 11.71 -31.48 -48.23
CA SER A 27 11.68 -32.93 -48.54
C SER A 27 11.20 -33.86 -47.40
N THR A 28 10.30 -34.80 -47.74
CA THR A 28 10.08 -36.19 -47.21
C THR A 28 10.28 -36.50 -45.71
N THR A 29 9.31 -37.09 -44.99
CA THR A 29 8.83 -38.49 -45.16
C THR A 29 7.39 -38.76 -44.64
N ALA A 30 6.86 -39.97 -44.91
CA ALA A 30 5.51 -40.49 -44.57
C ALA A 30 5.22 -40.55 -43.03
N SER A 31 4.00 -40.72 -42.52
CA SER A 31 2.70 -41.24 -43.03
C SER A 31 1.52 -40.63 -42.18
N ASP A 32 0.22 -40.88 -42.35
CA ASP A 32 -0.56 -41.80 -43.21
C ASP A 32 -1.99 -41.22 -43.52
N THR A 33 -2.98 -42.09 -43.75
CA THR A 33 -4.40 -41.88 -44.12
C THR A 33 -5.35 -42.05 -42.91
N VAL A 34 -6.63 -41.62 -42.89
CA VAL A 34 -7.80 -42.06 -43.70
C VAL A 34 -9.03 -41.10 -43.52
N ALA A 35 -9.84 -40.93 -44.59
CA ALA A 35 -11.26 -40.48 -44.65
C ALA A 35 -11.63 -39.05 -44.13
N SER A 36 -12.03 -38.08 -44.98
CA SER A 36 -13.33 -37.88 -45.68
C SER A 36 -14.50 -37.45 -44.75
N THR A 37 -15.37 -36.48 -45.07
CA THR A 37 -15.88 -36.03 -46.38
C THR A 37 -16.13 -34.51 -46.49
N THR A 38 -16.17 -34.00 -47.72
CA THR A 38 -16.60 -32.66 -48.10
C THR A 38 -17.97 -32.65 -48.81
N ALA A 39 -18.73 -31.57 -48.62
CA ALA A 39 -19.76 -31.01 -49.52
C ALA A 39 -20.04 -29.58 -49.01
N ALA A 40 -19.83 -28.45 -49.71
CA ALA A 40 -20.03 -28.08 -51.12
C ALA A 40 -21.49 -28.24 -51.56
N ALA A 41 -22.19 -27.26 -52.13
CA ALA A 41 -21.84 -25.90 -52.61
C ALA A 41 -23.00 -24.92 -52.23
N SER A 42 -23.16 -23.66 -52.68
CA SER A 42 -22.71 -22.98 -53.90
C SER A 42 -22.82 -21.45 -53.76
N ALA A 43 -22.09 -20.72 -54.60
CA ALA A 43 -21.94 -19.26 -54.56
C ALA A 43 -22.97 -18.49 -55.41
N SER A 44 -23.13 -17.19 -55.13
CA SER A 44 -22.96 -16.14 -56.15
C SER A 44 -22.72 -14.75 -55.55
N THR A 45 -22.02 -13.91 -56.31
CA THR A 45 -21.55 -12.57 -55.96
C THR A 45 -22.57 -11.46 -56.24
N LEU A 46 -22.49 -10.33 -55.53
CA LEU A 46 -22.53 -8.97 -56.11
C LEU A 46 -22.07 -7.88 -55.12
N THR A 47 -21.63 -6.74 -55.65
CA THR A 47 -20.81 -5.72 -54.96
C THR A 47 -21.54 -4.40 -54.63
N SER A 48 -20.99 -3.71 -53.62
CA SER A 48 -21.12 -2.28 -53.26
C SER A 48 -22.50 -1.69 -52.92
N GLN A 49 -22.64 -1.16 -51.70
CA GLN A 49 -22.70 0.29 -51.44
C GLN A 49 -22.49 0.58 -49.93
N ALA A 50 -22.08 1.81 -49.59
CA ALA A 50 -21.80 2.24 -48.21
C ALA A 50 -23.10 2.62 -47.45
N PRO A 51 -23.16 2.48 -46.11
CA PRO A 51 -24.37 2.73 -45.34
C PRO A 51 -24.60 4.21 -45.03
N SER A 52 -25.86 4.63 -45.08
CA SER A 52 -26.36 5.89 -44.53
C SER A 52 -27.26 5.63 -43.30
N SER A 53 -27.41 6.66 -42.48
CA SER A 53 -28.07 6.66 -41.16
C SER A 53 -29.55 6.26 -41.16
N VAL A 54 -29.97 5.51 -40.14
CA VAL A 54 -31.38 5.46 -39.70
C VAL A 54 -31.46 5.57 -38.17
N THR A 55 -32.15 6.60 -37.71
CA THR A 55 -32.63 6.78 -36.33
C THR A 55 -33.92 6.00 -36.11
N ALA A 56 -34.09 5.36 -34.94
CA ALA A 56 -35.38 4.91 -34.46
C ALA A 56 -35.41 4.96 -32.92
N GLY A 57 -36.43 5.62 -32.36
CA GLY A 57 -36.65 5.69 -30.92
C GLY A 57 -37.83 4.82 -30.48
N LEU A 58 -37.76 4.41 -29.21
CA LEU A 58 -38.88 4.20 -28.27
C LEU A 58 -40.22 3.65 -28.79
N LEU A 59 -40.63 2.50 -28.24
CA LEU A 59 -41.92 2.42 -27.53
C LEU A 59 -41.91 1.29 -26.47
N ASP A 60 -42.88 1.38 -25.56
CA ASP A 60 -42.90 0.83 -24.20
C ASP A 60 -43.58 -0.56 -24.09
N ALA A 61 -43.12 -1.41 -23.16
CA ALA A 61 -43.82 -2.61 -22.70
C ALA A 61 -43.29 -3.09 -21.33
N ALA A 62 -44.05 -2.81 -20.28
CA ALA A 62 -43.77 -3.09 -18.86
C ALA A 62 -43.22 -4.49 -18.51
N SER A 63 -42.19 -4.50 -17.66
CA SER A 63 -41.70 -5.70 -16.96
C SER A 63 -42.34 -5.83 -15.57
N GLN A 64 -43.03 -6.95 -15.30
CA GLN A 64 -43.45 -7.28 -13.93
C GLN A 64 -42.26 -7.83 -13.12
N LEU A 65 -41.89 -7.15 -12.03
CA LEU A 65 -40.95 -7.69 -11.05
C LEU A 65 -41.62 -8.77 -10.18
N ILE A 66 -41.06 -9.97 -10.17
CA ILE A 66 -41.27 -10.93 -9.09
C ILE A 66 -40.31 -10.56 -7.95
N THR A 67 -40.85 -10.02 -6.86
CA THR A 67 -40.09 -9.68 -5.66
C THR A 67 -39.89 -10.93 -4.81
N ILE A 68 -38.63 -11.38 -4.66
CA ILE A 68 -38.25 -12.36 -3.64
C ILE A 68 -37.53 -11.61 -2.52
N THR A 69 -38.22 -11.45 -1.39
CA THR A 69 -37.68 -10.82 -0.17
C THR A 69 -36.81 -11.80 0.60
N THR A 70 -35.50 -11.55 0.64
CA THR A 70 -34.60 -12.09 1.67
C THR A 70 -34.31 -11.01 2.70
N THR A 71 -34.95 -11.09 3.86
CA THR A 71 -34.82 -10.11 4.94
C THR A 71 -33.62 -10.42 5.85
N GLY A 72 -32.49 -9.76 5.60
CA GLY A 72 -31.50 -9.49 6.63
C GLY A 72 -31.68 -8.05 7.15
N PRO A 73 -31.54 -7.78 8.45
CA PRO A 73 -31.46 -6.40 8.92
C PRO A 73 -30.16 -5.77 8.40
N ASN A 74 -30.19 -4.47 8.08
CA ASN A 74 -29.08 -3.66 7.53
C ASN A 74 -28.86 -3.69 6.01
N THR A 75 -29.92 -3.77 5.22
CA THR A 75 -29.95 -3.05 3.94
C THR A 75 -30.91 -1.86 4.04
N ALA A 76 -30.37 -0.68 4.35
CA ALA A 76 -31.00 0.52 3.81
C ALA A 76 -31.06 0.35 2.28
N PRO A 77 -32.16 0.70 1.60
CA PRO A 77 -32.17 0.70 0.15
C PRO A 77 -31.03 1.61 -0.31
N LEU A 78 -30.13 1.07 -1.14
CA LEU A 78 -29.00 1.83 -1.68
C LEU A 78 -29.55 3.17 -2.20
N PRO A 79 -29.07 4.34 -1.72
CA PRO A 79 -29.34 5.58 -2.44
C PRO A 79 -28.88 5.33 -3.87
N SER A 80 -29.73 5.61 -4.85
CA SER A 80 -29.54 5.14 -6.23
C SER A 80 -28.13 5.48 -6.70
N VAL A 81 -27.25 4.48 -6.68
CA VAL A 81 -25.86 4.66 -7.09
C VAL A 81 -25.93 4.77 -8.61
N THR A 82 -26.03 6.02 -9.08
CA THR A 82 -25.53 6.42 -10.38
C THR A 82 -24.01 6.32 -10.34
N GLY A 83 -23.52 5.09 -10.10
CA GLY A 83 -22.17 4.69 -10.44
C GLY A 83 -22.06 5.02 -11.90
N SER A 84 -21.19 5.98 -12.19
CA SER A 84 -21.36 6.82 -13.35
C SER A 84 -21.43 5.92 -14.58
N VAL A 85 -22.54 6.01 -15.33
CA VAL A 85 -22.47 5.67 -16.75
C VAL A 85 -21.28 6.47 -17.25
N PHE A 86 -20.22 5.77 -17.67
CA PHE A 86 -19.04 6.40 -18.21
C PHE A 86 -19.55 7.24 -19.37
N VAL A 87 -19.65 8.56 -19.17
CA VAL A 87 -19.92 9.48 -20.25
C VAL A 87 -18.67 9.35 -21.09
N SER A 88 -18.79 8.61 -22.20
CA SER A 88 -17.74 8.49 -23.21
C SER A 88 -17.12 9.86 -23.39
N PHE A 89 -15.79 9.96 -23.26
CA PHE A 89 -15.08 11.23 -23.47
C PHE A 89 -15.72 11.94 -24.66
N PRO A 90 -16.29 13.16 -24.50
CA PRO A 90 -16.90 13.85 -25.62
C PRO A 90 -15.86 13.89 -26.72
N ALA A 91 -16.21 13.33 -27.89
CA ALA A 91 -15.29 13.14 -29.00
C ALA A 91 -14.48 14.42 -29.19
N PRO A 92 -13.14 14.35 -29.21
CA PRO A 92 -12.29 15.44 -28.76
C PRO A 92 -12.66 16.72 -29.49
N GLN A 93 -13.38 17.59 -28.79
CA GLN A 93 -13.23 19.03 -29.02
C GLN A 93 -11.72 19.24 -28.97
N PRO A 94 -11.11 19.88 -29.99
CA PRO A 94 -9.67 20.05 -30.02
C PRO A 94 -9.31 20.71 -28.71
N TYR A 95 -8.72 19.91 -27.82
CA TYR A 95 -8.27 20.34 -26.52
C TYR A 95 -7.16 21.30 -26.88
N VAL A 96 -7.49 22.60 -26.92
CA VAL A 96 -6.50 23.65 -26.87
C VAL A 96 -5.73 23.28 -25.63
N THR A 97 -4.57 22.67 -25.82
CA THR A 97 -3.76 22.18 -24.73
C THR A 97 -3.67 23.36 -23.77
N PRO A 98 -4.26 23.29 -22.56
CA PRO A 98 -3.68 24.09 -21.50
C PRO A 98 -2.23 23.67 -21.56
N THR A 99 -1.35 24.65 -21.76
CA THR A 99 0.08 24.40 -21.78
C THR A 99 0.36 23.65 -20.50
N LEU A 100 0.53 22.32 -20.59
CA LEU A 100 0.91 21.51 -19.46
C LEU A 100 2.14 22.23 -18.93
N PRO A 101 2.11 22.72 -17.68
CA PRO A 101 3.22 23.47 -17.14
C PRO A 101 4.47 22.62 -17.42
N ALA A 102 5.39 23.19 -18.20
CA ALA A 102 6.42 22.39 -18.87
C ALA A 102 7.10 21.48 -17.85
N TRP A 103 7.40 20.23 -18.20
CA TRP A 103 8.04 19.30 -17.26
C TRP A 103 9.26 19.98 -16.62
N GLY A 104 9.20 20.25 -15.30
CA GLY A 104 10.14 21.13 -14.59
C GLY A 104 9.62 22.54 -14.24
N ALA A 105 8.33 22.85 -14.42
CA ALA A 105 7.71 24.03 -13.85
C ALA A 105 7.76 23.93 -12.33
N PHE A 106 8.47 24.87 -11.70
CA PHE A 106 8.77 24.83 -10.28
C PHE A 106 7.51 25.03 -9.43
N TRP A 107 6.85 23.94 -9.06
CA TRP A 107 5.84 23.93 -8.02
C TRP A 107 6.51 24.23 -6.67
N SER A 108 6.40 25.48 -6.22
CA SER A 108 6.85 25.90 -4.91
C SER A 108 5.65 25.92 -3.97
N TYR A 109 5.54 24.90 -3.12
CA TYR A 109 4.74 25.01 -1.91
C TYR A 109 5.57 25.70 -0.82
N SER A 110 4.93 26.37 0.13
CA SER A 110 5.67 26.94 1.27
C SER A 110 6.09 25.79 2.18
N GLN A 111 7.38 25.61 2.39
CA GLN A 111 7.86 24.70 3.44
C GLN A 111 7.49 25.26 4.82
N PRO A 112 6.94 24.45 5.75
CA PRO A 112 6.79 24.84 7.14
C PRO A 112 8.15 25.13 7.81
N PRO A 113 8.17 25.83 8.96
CA PRO A 113 9.42 26.15 9.65
C PRO A 113 10.25 24.90 9.96
N ILE A 114 11.45 24.82 9.40
CA ILE A 114 12.39 23.73 9.66
C ILE A 114 12.95 23.89 11.09
N PRO A 115 12.84 22.87 11.96
CA PRO A 115 13.34 22.94 13.33
C PRO A 115 14.86 23.15 13.41
N ALA A 116 15.34 23.74 14.51
CA ALA A 116 16.78 23.79 14.80
C ALA A 116 17.35 22.41 15.22
N THR A 117 16.49 21.52 15.73
CA THR A 117 16.85 20.15 16.08
C THR A 117 16.96 19.30 14.81
N SER A 118 18.13 18.77 14.50
CA SER A 118 18.31 17.85 13.38
C SER A 118 17.96 16.41 13.76
N THR A 119 17.54 15.62 12.78
CA THR A 119 17.42 14.16 12.93
C THR A 119 18.76 13.53 13.23
N THR A 120 18.78 12.64 14.21
CA THR A 120 19.86 11.68 14.38
C THR A 120 19.62 10.52 13.43
N ALA A 121 20.59 10.22 12.56
CA ALA A 121 20.55 8.98 11.79
C ALA A 121 20.48 7.78 12.74
N ALA A 122 19.70 6.76 12.38
CA ALA A 122 19.78 5.48 13.08
C ALA A 122 21.23 5.00 13.05
N ALA A 123 21.81 4.76 14.23
CA ALA A 123 23.21 4.45 14.41
C ALA A 123 23.35 3.09 15.12
N PRO A 124 23.86 2.05 14.44
CA PRO A 124 24.32 2.02 13.05
C PRO A 124 23.19 2.10 12.01
N PRO A 125 23.47 2.50 10.75
CA PRO A 125 22.51 2.47 9.63
C PRO A 125 22.17 1.04 9.15
N THR A 126 22.74 0.04 9.82
CA THR A 126 22.43 -1.39 9.68
C THR A 126 21.52 -1.77 10.84
N PHE A 127 20.24 -2.05 10.57
CA PHE A 127 19.28 -2.47 11.59
C PHE A 127 19.51 -3.95 11.94
N THR A 128 20.61 -4.24 12.63
CA THR A 128 20.97 -5.57 13.12
C THR A 128 19.95 -6.03 14.15
N VAL A 129 19.38 -7.21 13.92
CA VAL A 129 18.42 -7.84 14.81
C VAL A 129 19.18 -8.46 15.99
N SER A 130 18.78 -8.15 17.23
CA SER A 130 19.48 -8.57 18.45
C SER A 130 18.79 -9.71 19.20
N GLY A 131 17.49 -9.91 18.96
CA GLY A 131 16.73 -11.08 19.40
C GLY A 131 16.97 -12.32 18.54
N GLY A 132 16.24 -13.40 18.83
CA GLY A 132 16.29 -14.66 18.06
C GLY A 132 17.38 -15.66 18.48
N SER A 133 18.41 -15.24 19.23
CA SER A 133 19.37 -16.21 19.78
C SER A 133 18.69 -17.23 20.71
N ALA A 134 19.16 -18.48 20.73
CA ALA A 134 18.56 -19.54 21.54
C ALA A 134 18.45 -19.18 23.04
N ALA A 135 19.39 -18.38 23.57
CA ALA A 135 19.34 -17.87 24.94
C ALA A 135 18.30 -16.75 25.12
N ALA A 136 18.18 -15.82 24.17
CA ALA A 136 17.17 -14.76 24.21
C ALA A 136 15.75 -15.33 24.06
N LEU A 137 15.56 -16.31 23.17
CA LEU A 137 14.32 -17.06 23.04
C LEU A 137 14.00 -17.84 24.32
N ALA A 138 14.99 -18.50 24.96
CA ALA A 138 14.78 -19.30 26.16
C ALA A 138 14.28 -18.52 27.40
N ALA A 139 14.35 -17.18 27.38
CA ALA A 139 13.82 -16.33 28.45
C ALA A 139 12.34 -16.61 28.78
N ALA A 140 11.95 -16.26 30.01
CA ALA A 140 10.55 -16.20 30.39
C ALA A 140 9.87 -14.97 29.76
N PRO A 141 8.55 -15.02 29.51
CA PRO A 141 7.74 -13.85 29.17
C PRO A 141 8.01 -12.65 30.07
N GLN A 142 8.20 -11.48 29.47
CA GLN A 142 8.48 -10.22 30.17
C GLN A 142 7.75 -9.03 29.55
N GLU A 143 7.74 -7.90 30.26
CA GLU A 143 7.33 -6.63 29.67
C GLU A 143 8.48 -6.01 28.88
N ARG A 144 8.21 -5.62 27.64
CA ARG A 144 9.14 -4.91 26.74
C ARG A 144 8.68 -3.47 26.64
N GLU A 145 9.28 -2.62 27.46
CA GLU A 145 8.88 -1.23 27.65
C GLU A 145 9.69 -0.29 26.74
N TYR A 146 8.99 0.55 25.98
CA TYR A 146 9.54 1.55 25.07
C TYR A 146 8.91 2.91 25.32
N THR A 147 9.67 3.98 25.10
CA THR A 147 9.17 5.36 25.15
C THR A 147 9.37 6.02 23.80
N PHE A 148 8.29 6.49 23.18
CA PHE A 148 8.27 7.19 21.90
C PHE A 148 7.98 8.67 22.14
N ASN A 149 9.01 9.51 22.02
CA ASN A 149 8.84 10.96 22.02
C ASN A 149 8.69 11.42 20.57
N ILE A 150 7.46 11.71 20.16
CA ILE A 150 7.15 12.21 18.82
C ILE A 150 7.50 13.71 18.78
N GLY A 151 8.23 14.14 17.76
CA GLY A 151 8.62 15.54 17.61
C GLY A 151 8.94 15.92 16.17
N TYR A 152 9.09 17.23 15.92
CA TYR A 152 9.61 17.72 14.65
C TYR A 152 11.14 17.76 14.66
N ALA A 153 11.77 17.32 13.57
CA ALA A 153 13.20 17.48 13.34
C ALA A 153 13.50 17.91 11.91
N ALA A 154 14.66 18.53 11.69
CA ALA A 154 15.18 18.83 10.37
C ALA A 154 15.92 17.62 9.79
N GLY A 155 15.67 17.28 8.53
CA GLY A 155 16.35 16.19 7.85
C GLY A 155 16.50 16.43 6.36
N ALA A 156 17.21 15.53 5.68
CA ALA A 156 17.27 15.47 4.23
C ALA A 156 17.34 14.02 3.72
N PRO A 157 16.32 13.16 3.96
CA PRO A 157 16.37 11.72 3.63
C PRO A 157 16.66 11.45 2.15
N ALA A 158 15.95 12.17 1.28
CA ALA A 158 16.17 12.16 -0.16
C ALA A 158 17.20 13.20 -0.64
N GLY A 159 17.87 13.92 0.26
CA GLY A 159 18.81 15.01 -0.07
C GLY A 159 18.19 16.40 -0.12
N PHE A 160 16.86 16.51 -0.19
CA PHE A 160 16.12 17.77 -0.04
C PHE A 160 15.87 18.09 1.44
N HIS A 161 16.26 19.29 1.89
CA HIS A 161 16.19 19.66 3.31
C HIS A 161 14.79 20.11 3.73
N ARG A 162 14.11 19.33 4.58
CA ARG A 162 12.75 19.63 5.05
C ARG A 162 12.56 19.30 6.53
N ARG A 163 11.41 19.70 7.06
CA ARG A 163 10.87 19.20 8.33
C ARG A 163 10.44 17.74 8.16
N LEU A 164 10.69 16.93 9.19
CA LEU A 164 10.23 15.55 9.34
C LEU A 164 9.47 15.43 10.67
N LEU A 165 8.57 14.46 10.75
CA LEU A 165 7.96 14.00 12.00
C LEU A 165 8.69 12.73 12.41
N VAL A 166 9.26 12.70 13.61
CA VAL A 166 10.19 11.64 14.04
C VAL A 166 9.91 11.15 15.45
N ILE A 167 10.36 9.92 15.73
CA ILE A 167 10.27 9.29 17.05
C ILE A 167 11.67 9.26 17.65
N ASN A 168 11.85 9.85 18.83
CA ASN A 168 13.14 9.94 19.52
C ASN A 168 14.26 10.54 18.63
N ASN A 169 13.92 11.56 17.83
CA ASN A 169 14.76 12.21 16.83
C ASN A 169 15.30 11.31 15.70
N GLN A 170 14.82 10.06 15.58
CA GLN A 170 15.28 9.08 14.60
C GLN A 170 14.33 8.94 13.41
N TYR A 171 14.90 8.71 12.23
CA TYR A 171 14.18 8.29 11.04
C TYR A 171 14.97 7.22 10.26
N PRO A 172 14.40 6.03 9.98
CA PRO A 172 13.22 5.45 10.64
C PRO A 172 13.32 5.43 12.17
N GLY A 173 12.19 5.31 12.85
CA GLY A 173 12.09 5.25 14.31
C GLY A 173 12.70 3.97 14.92
N PRO A 174 12.79 3.91 16.26
CA PRO A 174 13.42 2.79 16.97
C PRO A 174 12.81 1.44 16.64
N LEU A 175 13.65 0.42 16.44
CA LEU A 175 13.21 -0.97 16.27
C LEU A 175 12.63 -1.50 17.60
N ILE A 176 11.41 -2.04 17.56
CA ILE A 176 10.87 -2.85 18.65
C ILE A 176 11.23 -4.32 18.40
N GLU A 177 11.74 -4.99 19.41
CA GLU A 177 11.97 -6.45 19.42
C GLU A 177 11.31 -7.07 20.65
N ALA A 178 10.52 -8.12 20.44
CA ALA A 178 9.90 -8.89 21.52
C ALA A 178 9.93 -10.39 21.21
N ASN A 179 9.81 -11.23 22.23
CA ASN A 179 9.60 -12.66 22.04
C ASN A 179 8.09 -12.98 22.08
N GLN A 180 7.68 -14.06 21.42
CA GLN A 180 6.35 -14.64 21.62
C GLN A 180 6.14 -15.00 23.10
N GLY A 181 5.04 -14.52 23.67
CA GLY A 181 4.70 -14.53 25.08
C GLY A 181 4.95 -13.19 25.81
N ASP A 182 5.80 -12.32 25.30
CA ASP A 182 6.08 -11.02 25.93
C ASP A 182 4.87 -10.07 25.84
N THR A 183 4.82 -9.09 26.75
CA THR A 183 3.90 -7.95 26.66
C THR A 183 4.67 -6.73 26.16
N VAL A 184 4.24 -6.15 25.05
CA VAL A 184 4.80 -4.89 24.53
C VAL A 184 4.08 -3.72 25.20
N VAL A 185 4.86 -2.79 25.75
CA VAL A 185 4.37 -1.56 26.40
C VAL A 185 5.06 -0.38 25.72
N VAL A 186 4.28 0.54 25.13
CA VAL A 186 4.83 1.72 24.45
C VAL A 186 4.18 2.99 24.95
N HIS A 187 4.97 3.80 25.66
CA HIS A 187 4.59 5.13 26.13
C HIS A 187 4.81 6.14 25.01
N VAL A 188 3.73 6.58 24.36
CA VAL A 188 3.75 7.55 23.27
C VAL A 188 3.49 8.94 23.82
N ASN A 189 4.48 9.82 23.74
CA ASN A 189 4.39 11.24 24.08
C ASN A 189 4.30 12.05 22.78
N ASN A 190 3.17 12.71 22.53
CA ASN A 190 2.96 13.52 21.34
C ASN A 190 3.47 14.95 21.56
N GLY A 191 4.72 15.22 21.17
CA GLY A 191 5.33 16.55 21.21
C GLY A 191 4.99 17.45 20.01
N LEU A 192 4.08 17.06 19.13
CA LEU A 192 3.62 17.87 18.00
C LEU A 192 2.49 18.84 18.41
N ASP A 193 2.21 19.81 17.54
CA ASP A 193 1.06 20.72 17.60
C ASP A 193 -0.20 20.17 16.92
N ILE A 194 -0.14 18.93 16.42
CA ILE A 194 -1.26 18.17 15.84
C ILE A 194 -1.48 16.86 16.61
N PRO A 195 -2.73 16.32 16.66
CA PRO A 195 -2.99 15.00 17.23
C PRO A 195 -2.22 13.87 16.52
N GLN A 196 -2.00 12.74 17.21
CA GLN A 196 -1.30 11.56 16.69
C GLN A 196 -1.86 10.25 17.23
N THR A 197 -1.49 9.13 16.61
CA THR A 197 -1.84 7.75 17.01
C THR A 197 -0.82 6.80 16.40
N ILE A 198 -0.47 5.70 17.08
CA ILE A 198 0.45 4.69 16.53
C ILE A 198 -0.30 3.36 16.33
N HIS A 199 -0.33 2.88 15.09
CA HIS A 199 -0.85 1.57 14.72
C HIS A 199 0.29 0.54 14.60
N TRP A 200 -0.03 -0.72 14.91
CA TRP A 200 0.88 -1.87 14.97
C TRP A 200 0.60 -2.80 13.80
N HIS A 201 1.08 -2.44 12.61
CA HIS A 201 0.72 -3.05 11.34
C HIS A 201 0.98 -4.57 11.32
N GLY A 202 -0.09 -5.32 11.09
CA GLY A 202 -0.12 -6.79 11.03
C GLY A 202 -0.23 -7.50 12.39
N MET A 203 -0.11 -6.78 13.51
CA MET A 203 -0.33 -7.36 14.84
C MET A 203 -1.82 -7.66 15.03
N ARG A 204 -2.14 -8.83 15.61
CA ARG A 204 -3.53 -9.30 15.65
C ARG A 204 -4.42 -8.53 16.60
N GLN A 205 -3.81 -7.90 17.61
CA GLN A 205 -4.51 -7.19 18.69
C GLN A 205 -5.61 -8.06 19.34
N ASN A 206 -5.29 -9.34 19.53
CA ASN A 206 -6.24 -10.38 19.96
C ASN A 206 -6.81 -10.10 21.35
N GLY A 207 -8.06 -9.65 21.41
CA GLY A 207 -8.69 -9.15 22.64
C GLY A 207 -8.22 -7.75 23.09
N THR A 208 -7.37 -7.08 22.31
CA THR A 208 -6.81 -5.75 22.57
C THR A 208 -7.13 -4.74 21.46
N ASN A 209 -8.27 -4.87 20.76
CA ASN A 209 -8.71 -3.95 19.69
C ASN A 209 -8.72 -2.45 20.11
N VAL A 210 -8.85 -2.12 21.42
CA VAL A 210 -8.68 -0.75 21.95
C VAL A 210 -7.26 -0.19 21.84
N MET A 211 -6.25 -1.05 21.61
CA MET A 211 -4.83 -0.71 21.43
C MET A 211 -4.40 -0.71 19.96
N ASP A 212 -5.34 -0.90 19.02
CA ASP A 212 -5.05 -1.00 17.59
C ASP A 212 -4.55 0.32 16.95
N GLY A 213 -4.79 1.48 17.56
CA GLY A 213 -4.07 2.70 17.17
C GLY A 213 -4.67 3.54 16.05
N VAL A 214 -6.00 3.48 15.84
CA VAL A 214 -6.65 4.16 14.71
C VAL A 214 -7.66 5.22 15.19
N PRO A 215 -7.41 6.51 14.89
CA PRO A 215 -8.24 7.62 15.36
C PRO A 215 -9.59 7.62 14.64
N GLY A 216 -10.68 7.78 15.40
CA GLY A 216 -12.04 7.66 14.87
C GLY A 216 -12.49 6.23 14.60
N PHE A 217 -11.67 5.22 14.94
CA PHE A 217 -11.98 3.81 14.72
C PHE A 217 -11.84 2.99 16.01
N SER A 218 -10.61 2.71 16.46
CA SER A 218 -10.32 1.95 17.68
C SER A 218 -10.05 2.84 18.90
N GLN A 219 -9.76 4.13 18.71
CA GLN A 219 -9.56 5.10 19.79
C GLN A 219 -9.82 6.55 19.33
N CYS A 220 -9.86 7.49 20.28
CA CYS A 220 -9.64 8.91 19.97
C CYS A 220 -8.14 9.19 19.77
N ALA A 221 -7.80 10.27 19.07
CA ALA A 221 -6.40 10.63 18.84
C ALA A 221 -5.70 11.11 20.11
N ILE A 222 -4.39 10.84 20.24
CA ILE A 222 -3.55 11.41 21.30
C ILE A 222 -3.43 12.92 21.01
N PRO A 223 -3.90 13.82 21.89
CA PRO A 223 -3.90 15.25 21.61
C PRO A 223 -2.48 15.82 21.51
N ALA A 224 -2.34 16.99 20.91
CA ALA A 224 -1.09 17.76 20.89
C ALA A 224 -0.59 18.02 22.31
N GLY A 225 0.68 17.72 22.59
CA GLY A 225 1.27 17.76 23.94
C GLY A 225 0.80 16.65 24.89
N GLY A 226 -0.07 15.74 24.45
CA GLY A 226 -0.61 14.64 25.25
C GLY A 226 0.25 13.38 25.22
N SER A 227 -0.20 12.34 25.94
CA SER A 227 0.42 11.03 25.91
C SER A 227 -0.59 9.89 26.04
N PHE A 228 -0.20 8.69 25.60
CA PHE A 228 -0.97 7.45 25.76
C PHE A 228 -0.02 6.27 25.89
N THR A 229 -0.45 5.21 26.58
CA THR A 229 0.34 3.98 26.72
C THR A 229 -0.36 2.83 26.01
N TYR A 230 0.24 2.35 24.92
CA TYR A 230 -0.19 1.11 24.28
C TYR A 230 0.34 -0.08 25.07
N ARG A 231 -0.52 -1.08 25.33
CA ARG A 231 -0.15 -2.28 26.09
C ARG A 231 -0.89 -3.50 25.56
N PHE A 232 -0.16 -4.42 24.93
CA PHE A 232 -0.73 -5.65 24.37
C PHE A 232 0.25 -6.83 24.50
N GLN A 233 -0.31 -8.04 24.64
CA GLN A 233 0.43 -9.28 24.73
C GLN A 233 0.65 -9.87 23.34
N VAL A 234 1.80 -10.49 23.11
CA VAL A 234 2.23 -11.01 21.80
C VAL A 234 2.31 -12.53 21.84
N ASP A 235 1.16 -13.21 21.83
CA ASP A 235 1.08 -14.67 22.01
C ASP A 235 0.97 -15.48 20.71
N GLY A 236 0.45 -14.87 19.64
CA GLY A 236 0.13 -15.58 18.39
C GLY A 236 1.05 -15.25 17.22
N GLU A 237 1.85 -14.20 17.37
CA GLU A 237 2.66 -13.57 16.35
C GLU A 237 4.08 -14.15 16.28
N MET A 238 4.69 -14.04 15.11
CA MET A 238 6.10 -14.33 14.82
C MET A 238 6.48 -13.65 13.51
N GLY A 239 7.75 -13.30 13.31
CA GLY A 239 8.23 -12.74 12.04
C GLY A 239 8.24 -11.22 11.99
N THR A 240 7.98 -10.66 10.81
CA THR A 240 8.25 -9.25 10.48
C THR A 240 6.98 -8.39 10.46
N TYR A 241 6.88 -7.49 11.43
CA TYR A 241 5.85 -6.46 11.54
C TYR A 241 6.49 -5.07 11.53
N TRP A 242 5.66 -4.03 11.63
CA TRP A 242 6.10 -2.64 11.70
C TRP A 242 5.04 -1.80 12.40
N TYR A 243 5.36 -0.57 12.75
CA TYR A 243 4.43 0.39 13.33
C TYR A 243 4.53 1.73 12.57
N HIS A 244 3.41 2.45 12.50
CA HIS A 244 3.36 3.75 11.84
C HIS A 244 2.26 4.63 12.41
N SER A 245 2.29 5.94 12.11
CA SER A 245 1.16 6.80 12.43
C SER A 245 -0.07 6.48 11.57
N HIS A 246 -1.24 6.42 12.19
CA HIS A 246 -2.55 6.32 11.50
C HIS A 246 -3.31 7.66 11.50
N TYR A 247 -2.60 8.78 11.74
CA TYR A 247 -3.17 10.13 11.67
C TYR A 247 -2.78 10.85 10.37
N GLY A 248 -3.78 11.16 9.54
CA GLY A 248 -3.59 11.75 8.20
C GLY A 248 -2.80 10.80 7.29
N ASN A 249 -1.71 11.30 6.70
CA ASN A 249 -0.68 10.46 6.08
C ASN A 249 0.72 10.75 6.67
N THR A 250 0.78 11.06 7.97
CA THR A 250 2.02 11.48 8.65
C THR A 250 3.09 10.37 8.75
N LEU A 251 2.77 9.13 8.39
CA LEU A 251 3.77 8.10 8.12
C LEU A 251 4.72 8.47 6.97
N ALA A 252 4.22 9.16 5.94
CA ALA A 252 5.01 9.63 4.79
C ALA A 252 5.95 10.79 5.16
N ASP A 253 5.70 11.49 6.27
CA ASP A 253 6.56 12.54 6.81
C ASP A 253 7.57 12.04 7.85
N GLY A 254 7.49 10.76 8.23
CA GLY A 254 8.54 10.06 8.99
C GLY A 254 8.11 9.20 10.18
N LEU A 255 6.82 9.18 10.55
CA LEU A 255 6.34 8.41 11.72
C LEU A 255 6.17 6.92 11.41
N VAL A 256 7.30 6.21 11.38
CA VAL A 256 7.41 4.78 11.08
C VAL A 256 8.58 4.12 11.82
N GLY A 257 8.46 2.84 12.16
CA GLY A 257 9.59 1.97 12.52
C GLY A 257 9.22 0.48 12.52
N GLY A 258 10.21 -0.40 12.70
CA GLY A 258 10.04 -1.85 12.64
C GLY A 258 9.58 -2.47 13.96
N LEU A 259 8.93 -3.63 13.87
CA LEU A 259 8.46 -4.44 14.99
C LEU A 259 8.73 -5.92 14.70
N LEU A 260 9.66 -6.55 15.42
CA LEU A 260 10.02 -7.95 15.20
C LEU A 260 9.60 -8.82 16.38
N ILE A 261 8.90 -9.91 16.06
CA ILE A 261 8.46 -10.91 17.05
C ILE A 261 9.24 -12.22 16.84
N HIS A 262 10.03 -12.57 17.84
CA HIS A 262 10.88 -13.76 17.85
C HIS A 262 10.16 -14.94 18.51
N ALA A 263 10.11 -16.10 17.86
CA ALA A 263 9.38 -17.26 18.39
C ALA A 263 10.23 -18.53 18.47
N LYS A 264 10.05 -19.32 19.53
CA LYS A 264 10.73 -20.64 19.72
C LYS A 264 10.34 -21.67 18.66
N ASN A 265 9.20 -21.46 18.01
CA ASN A 265 8.59 -22.29 16.98
C ASN A 265 8.58 -21.59 15.61
N ASP A 266 9.35 -20.53 15.41
CA ASP A 266 9.59 -19.96 14.08
C ASP A 266 10.23 -21.07 13.21
N PRO A 267 9.63 -21.42 12.05
CA PRO A 267 10.20 -22.42 11.14
C PRO A 267 11.46 -21.93 10.42
N LEU A 268 11.80 -20.64 10.50
CA LEU A 268 12.97 -20.02 9.88
C LEU A 268 14.06 -19.83 10.95
N VAL A 269 15.02 -20.74 11.02
CA VAL A 269 15.95 -20.84 12.15
C VAL A 269 17.32 -20.24 11.84
N GLN A 270 17.73 -19.21 12.59
CA GLN A 270 19.09 -18.66 12.50
C GLN A 270 20.14 -19.72 12.86
N GLY A 271 21.21 -19.79 12.07
CA GLY A 271 22.23 -20.84 12.10
C GLY A 271 21.87 -22.09 11.28
N VAL A 272 20.67 -22.16 10.72
CA VAL A 272 20.21 -23.25 9.82
C VAL A 272 19.80 -22.69 8.46
N ASP A 273 18.82 -21.79 8.44
CA ASP A 273 18.27 -21.20 7.22
C ASP A 273 19.02 -19.94 6.76
N TYR A 274 19.65 -19.24 7.69
CA TYR A 274 20.46 -18.04 7.47
C TYR A 274 21.45 -17.85 8.63
N ASP A 275 22.56 -17.16 8.40
CA ASP A 275 23.57 -16.86 9.42
C ASP A 275 23.25 -15.57 10.20
N ASP A 276 22.89 -14.51 9.48
CA ASP A 276 22.73 -13.13 10.00
C ASP A 276 21.33 -12.57 9.66
N ASP A 277 20.82 -11.59 10.41
CA ASP A 277 19.45 -11.05 10.28
C ASP A 277 19.44 -9.52 10.41
N GLN A 278 18.78 -8.84 9.46
CA GLN A 278 18.76 -7.37 9.35
C GLN A 278 17.42 -6.86 8.80
N VAL A 279 16.97 -5.70 9.27
CA VAL A 279 15.84 -4.97 8.65
C VAL A 279 16.33 -4.05 7.53
N VAL A 280 15.60 -4.05 6.41
CA VAL A 280 15.79 -3.12 5.29
C VAL A 280 14.48 -2.38 5.04
N TYR A 281 14.44 -1.10 5.41
CA TYR A 281 13.31 -0.23 5.12
C TYR A 281 13.40 0.25 3.67
N ILE A 282 12.31 0.12 2.93
CA ILE A 282 12.13 0.71 1.61
C ILE A 282 10.85 1.54 1.61
N GLY A 283 10.87 2.69 0.95
CA GLY A 283 9.69 3.55 0.90
C GLY A 283 9.83 4.65 -0.12
N ASP A 284 8.71 5.07 -0.71
CA ASP A 284 8.66 6.35 -1.39
C ASP A 284 8.82 7.53 -0.42
N PHE A 285 9.15 8.70 -0.96
CA PHE A 285 9.31 9.92 -0.18
C PHE A 285 8.85 11.15 -0.97
N MET A 286 8.23 12.08 -0.26
CA MET A 286 7.77 13.37 -0.77
C MET A 286 8.68 14.48 -0.26
N ASN A 287 8.91 15.52 -1.06
CA ASN A 287 9.57 16.74 -0.62
C ASN A 287 8.62 17.73 0.08
N ASP A 288 7.30 17.55 -0.10
CA ASP A 288 6.24 18.34 0.53
C ASP A 288 5.63 17.57 1.72
N ASP A 289 5.20 18.31 2.75
CA ASP A 289 4.51 17.74 3.92
C ASP A 289 3.19 17.06 3.50
N SER A 290 2.89 15.89 4.07
CA SER A 290 1.73 15.07 3.66
C SER A 290 0.39 15.79 3.79
N GLU A 291 0.27 16.71 4.75
CA GLU A 291 -0.91 17.57 4.94
C GLU A 291 -1.12 18.53 3.77
N VAL A 292 -0.04 19.12 3.22
CA VAL A 292 -0.09 19.99 2.04
C VAL A 292 -0.55 19.21 0.82
N ILE A 293 -0.06 17.97 0.66
CA ILE A 293 -0.47 17.07 -0.42
C ILE A 293 -1.96 16.72 -0.30
N ILE A 294 -2.41 16.32 0.90
CA ILE A 294 -3.81 16.00 1.18
C ILE A 294 -4.73 17.21 0.92
N GLU A 295 -4.34 18.41 1.34
CA GLU A 295 -5.10 19.64 1.11
C GLU A 295 -5.27 19.92 -0.39
N ASN A 296 -4.19 19.78 -1.18
CA ASN A 296 -4.23 20.04 -2.63
C ASN A 296 -4.96 18.93 -3.41
N GLU A 297 -4.88 17.66 -2.97
CA GLU A 297 -5.66 16.55 -3.54
C GLU A 297 -7.18 16.68 -3.31
N THR A 298 -7.63 17.58 -2.42
CA THR A 298 -9.07 17.83 -2.23
C THR A 298 -9.75 18.45 -3.46
N ASN A 299 -9.02 19.19 -4.30
CA ASN A 299 -9.58 19.95 -5.42
C ASN A 299 -9.10 19.45 -6.79
N ILE A 300 -9.99 18.78 -7.52
CA ILE A 300 -9.77 18.32 -8.90
C ILE A 300 -9.44 19.45 -9.90
N LEU A 301 -9.85 20.69 -9.64
CA LEU A 301 -9.59 21.83 -10.52
C LEU A 301 -8.22 22.46 -10.30
N THR A 302 -7.59 22.20 -9.14
CA THR A 302 -6.25 22.66 -8.76
C THR A 302 -5.52 21.53 -8.02
N PRO A 303 -5.29 20.37 -8.68
CA PRO A 303 -4.72 19.20 -8.02
C PRO A 303 -3.25 19.43 -7.66
N TYR A 304 -2.73 18.61 -6.76
CA TYR A 304 -1.33 18.67 -6.35
C TYR A 304 -0.40 18.55 -7.57
N ARG A 305 0.55 19.48 -7.69
CA ARG A 305 1.48 19.62 -8.83
C ARG A 305 0.81 19.61 -10.23
N GLY A 306 -0.48 19.94 -10.32
CA GLY A 306 -1.22 19.98 -11.58
C GLY A 306 -1.55 18.60 -12.18
N ILE A 307 -1.33 17.50 -11.44
CA ILE A 307 -1.62 16.14 -11.90
C ILE A 307 -2.83 15.59 -11.12
N PRO A 308 -4.02 15.46 -11.73
CA PRO A 308 -5.17 14.90 -11.05
C PRO A 308 -4.95 13.45 -10.61
N PHE A 309 -5.29 13.14 -9.36
CA PHE A 309 -5.43 11.78 -8.79
C PHE A 309 -4.14 10.96 -8.68
N VAL A 310 -2.98 11.56 -8.90
CA VAL A 310 -1.70 10.87 -8.90
C VAL A 310 -0.66 11.71 -8.18
N VAL A 311 -0.29 11.29 -6.97
CA VAL A 311 0.81 11.88 -6.23
C VAL A 311 2.11 11.21 -6.69
N GLU A 312 2.87 11.84 -7.58
CA GLU A 312 4.17 11.30 -8.00
C GLU A 312 5.23 11.50 -6.89
N PRO A 313 5.84 10.42 -6.36
CA PRO A 313 6.86 10.55 -5.32
C PRO A 313 8.17 11.14 -5.85
N ASP A 314 8.84 11.94 -5.01
CA ASP A 314 10.07 12.63 -5.37
C ASP A 314 11.31 11.71 -5.35
N ALA A 315 11.29 10.67 -4.51
CA ALA A 315 12.39 9.71 -4.39
C ALA A 315 11.90 8.34 -3.87
N VAL A 316 12.80 7.35 -3.91
CA VAL A 316 12.71 6.14 -3.09
C VAL A 316 13.87 6.14 -2.10
N LEU A 317 13.59 5.81 -0.85
CA LEU A 317 14.57 5.63 0.21
C LEU A 317 14.87 4.14 0.42
N ILE A 318 16.12 3.85 0.78
CA ILE A 318 16.57 2.58 1.35
C ILE A 318 17.21 2.92 2.69
N ASN A 319 16.76 2.30 3.78
CA ASN A 319 17.15 2.62 5.17
C ASN A 319 17.15 4.13 5.49
N GLY A 320 16.11 4.84 5.01
CA GLY A 320 15.95 6.28 5.23
C GLY A 320 16.81 7.18 4.33
N ILE A 321 17.56 6.64 3.37
CA ILE A 321 18.40 7.42 2.44
C ILE A 321 17.96 7.18 0.99
N GLY A 322 17.68 8.27 0.27
CA GLY A 322 17.40 8.29 -1.16
C GLY A 322 18.22 9.34 -1.88
N GLN A 323 18.03 9.45 -3.19
CA GLN A 323 18.82 10.32 -4.05
C GLN A 323 17.97 11.46 -4.64
N ALA A 324 18.40 12.70 -4.41
CA ALA A 324 17.76 13.87 -4.98
C ALA A 324 18.02 13.97 -6.49
N ASN A 325 17.06 14.54 -7.21
CA ASN A 325 17.37 15.33 -8.40
C ASN A 325 17.28 16.82 -8.03
N CYS A 326 18.40 17.40 -7.55
CA CYS A 326 18.41 18.80 -7.11
C CYS A 326 18.11 19.84 -8.21
N ASN A 327 18.05 19.45 -9.49
CA ASN A 327 17.55 20.33 -10.56
C ASN A 327 16.04 20.59 -10.43
N ASN A 328 15.30 19.66 -9.80
CA ASN A 328 13.87 19.74 -9.58
C ASN A 328 13.52 20.21 -8.15
N ALA A 329 14.52 20.56 -7.33
CA ALA A 329 14.29 20.99 -5.95
C ALA A 329 13.57 22.35 -5.89
N GLN A 330 12.72 22.52 -4.88
CA GLN A 330 12.03 23.79 -4.62
C GLN A 330 13.04 24.93 -4.37
N ARG A 331 12.75 26.09 -4.94
CA ARG A 331 13.67 27.23 -4.94
C ARG A 331 13.90 27.76 -3.53
N GLY A 332 15.17 27.85 -3.13
CA GLY A 332 15.58 28.40 -1.83
C GLY A 332 15.69 27.37 -0.71
N VAL A 333 15.34 26.11 -0.97
CA VAL A 333 15.56 25.00 -0.04
C VAL A 333 16.93 24.35 -0.32
N PRO A 334 17.76 24.10 0.70
CA PRO A 334 19.01 23.36 0.52
C PRO A 334 18.75 21.96 -0.06
N CYS A 335 19.52 21.59 -1.08
CA CYS A 335 19.49 20.26 -1.67
C CYS A 335 20.91 19.74 -1.88
N THR A 336 21.16 18.50 -1.46
CA THR A 336 22.46 17.83 -1.53
C THR A 336 22.31 16.42 -2.09
N GLN A 337 23.36 15.94 -2.78
CA GLN A 337 23.41 14.53 -3.18
C GLN A 337 23.83 13.68 -1.98
N ASN A 338 22.96 12.80 -1.51
CA ASN A 338 23.30 11.85 -0.44
C ASN A 338 24.14 10.70 -0.99
N HIS A 339 25.10 10.22 -0.19
CA HIS A 339 25.75 8.93 -0.44
C HIS A 339 24.73 7.81 -0.16
N PRO A 340 24.60 6.78 -1.01
CA PRO A 340 23.61 5.71 -0.83
C PRO A 340 23.75 4.94 0.50
N ALA A 341 22.63 4.48 1.06
CA ALA A 341 22.67 3.63 2.26
C ALA A 341 23.45 2.32 2.02
N GLU A 342 24.30 1.94 2.98
CA GLU A 342 25.04 0.68 2.94
C GLU A 342 24.37 -0.40 3.80
N VAL A 343 24.07 -1.54 3.18
CA VAL A 343 23.67 -2.79 3.83
C VAL A 343 24.89 -3.69 3.87
N ASN A 344 25.43 -3.92 5.08
CA ASN A 344 26.67 -4.65 5.29
C ASN A 344 26.39 -6.14 5.54
N VAL A 345 26.99 -7.04 4.76
CA VAL A 345 26.83 -8.50 4.90
C VAL A 345 28.20 -9.18 4.97
N ILE A 346 28.34 -10.20 5.81
CA ILE A 346 29.63 -10.87 6.01
C ILE A 346 29.96 -11.74 4.78
N ALA A 347 31.15 -11.58 4.21
CA ALA A 347 31.58 -12.34 3.04
C ALA A 347 31.50 -13.86 3.29
N GLY A 348 30.85 -14.59 2.37
CA GLY A 348 30.62 -16.02 2.45
C GLY A 348 29.41 -16.47 3.30
N LYS A 349 28.71 -15.55 3.98
CA LYS A 349 27.52 -15.85 4.80
C LYS A 349 26.20 -15.70 4.04
N GLN A 350 25.13 -16.24 4.63
CA GLN A 350 23.74 -16.01 4.21
C GLN A 350 23.08 -15.02 5.17
N THR A 351 22.68 -13.85 4.68
CA THR A 351 22.00 -12.83 5.51
C THR A 351 20.52 -12.75 5.14
N ARG A 352 19.63 -12.86 6.13
CA ARG A 352 18.20 -12.54 6.03
C ARG A 352 18.04 -11.01 6.04
N LEU A 353 17.44 -10.48 4.98
CA LEU A 353 17.02 -9.09 4.86
C LEU A 353 15.50 -9.04 4.95
N ARG A 354 14.99 -8.42 6.00
CA ARG A 354 13.56 -8.19 6.25
C ARG A 354 13.14 -6.90 5.55
N LEU A 355 12.62 -7.02 4.33
CA LEU A 355 12.16 -5.89 3.54
C LEU A 355 10.83 -5.38 4.11
N ILE A 356 10.77 -4.10 4.47
CA ILE A 356 9.53 -3.42 4.93
C ILE A 356 9.22 -2.29 3.97
N ASN A 357 8.13 -2.40 3.19
CA ASN A 357 7.68 -1.28 2.37
C ASN A 357 6.77 -0.34 3.15
N HIS A 358 7.33 0.76 3.63
CA HIS A 358 6.64 1.81 4.38
C HIS A 358 6.19 3.01 3.51
N SER A 359 6.10 2.83 2.19
CA SER A 359 5.65 3.87 1.27
C SER A 359 4.29 4.46 1.67
N GLY A 360 4.12 5.77 1.46
CA GLY A 360 2.81 6.42 1.48
C GLY A 360 1.94 6.03 0.27
N GLN A 361 2.52 5.46 -0.80
CA GLN A 361 1.76 4.95 -1.95
C GLN A 361 2.42 3.79 -2.72
N ALA A 362 3.72 3.86 -2.99
CA ALA A 362 4.36 3.07 -4.03
C ALA A 362 4.41 1.56 -3.77
N LEU A 363 4.15 0.77 -4.81
CA LEU A 363 4.73 -0.56 -4.94
C LEU A 363 6.19 -0.40 -5.40
N ILE A 364 7.12 -1.00 -4.67
CA ILE A 364 8.55 -0.96 -4.94
C ILE A 364 9.01 -2.30 -5.51
N ARG A 365 9.72 -2.26 -6.64
CA ARG A 365 10.45 -3.39 -7.22
C ARG A 365 11.88 -3.38 -6.68
N PHE A 366 12.21 -4.34 -5.84
CA PHE A 366 13.51 -4.46 -5.17
C PHE A 366 14.37 -5.54 -5.84
N SER A 367 15.65 -5.25 -6.09
CA SER A 367 16.63 -6.20 -6.61
C SER A 367 18.05 -5.86 -6.13
N ILE A 368 18.96 -6.83 -6.23
CA ILE A 368 20.39 -6.66 -5.93
C ILE A 368 21.20 -7.21 -7.09
N ASP A 369 22.14 -6.41 -7.60
CA ASP A 369 23.00 -6.82 -8.72
C ASP A 369 23.82 -8.08 -8.37
N ASN A 370 23.91 -9.00 -9.33
CA ASN A 370 24.59 -10.31 -9.23
C ASN A 370 24.03 -11.27 -8.16
N HIS A 371 23.05 -10.87 -7.34
CA HIS A 371 22.50 -11.69 -6.27
C HIS A 371 21.05 -12.08 -6.58
N GLN A 372 20.76 -13.38 -6.47
CA GLN A 372 19.37 -13.84 -6.41
C GLN A 372 18.85 -13.70 -4.97
N LEU A 373 17.57 -13.38 -4.84
CA LEU A 373 16.86 -13.24 -3.58
C LEU A 373 16.13 -14.55 -3.30
N ARG A 374 16.46 -15.25 -2.20
CA ARG A 374 15.68 -16.40 -1.74
C ARG A 374 14.57 -15.90 -0.81
N VAL A 375 13.35 -15.76 -1.30
CA VAL A 375 12.19 -15.36 -0.49
C VAL A 375 11.85 -16.48 0.49
N ILE A 376 11.71 -16.14 1.77
CA ILE A 376 11.43 -17.09 2.87
C ILE A 376 10.26 -16.69 3.77
N GLU A 377 9.75 -15.46 3.66
CA GLU A 377 8.62 -14.95 4.43
C GLU A 377 7.84 -13.95 3.59
N ALA A 378 6.51 -13.93 3.72
CA ALA A 378 5.61 -12.91 3.17
C ALA A 378 4.70 -12.40 4.30
N ASP A 379 4.72 -11.09 4.52
CA ASP A 379 4.19 -10.42 5.72
C ASP A 379 4.68 -11.09 7.02
N ASP A 380 3.83 -11.83 7.74
CA ASP A 380 4.19 -12.60 8.95
C ASP A 380 4.28 -14.13 8.75
N THR A 381 4.14 -14.59 7.50
CA THR A 381 4.04 -16.01 7.17
C THR A 381 5.32 -16.50 6.49
N GLY A 382 6.07 -17.36 7.18
CA GLY A 382 7.19 -18.11 6.61
C GLY A 382 6.74 -19.05 5.49
N VAL A 383 7.46 -19.07 4.37
CA VAL A 383 7.11 -19.79 3.13
C VAL A 383 8.24 -20.69 2.62
N GLU A 384 7.88 -21.72 1.85
CA GLU A 384 8.82 -22.54 1.09
C GLU A 384 9.68 -21.64 0.18
N SER A 385 10.99 -21.89 0.17
CA SER A 385 11.95 -20.98 -0.46
C SER A 385 11.80 -20.90 -1.98
N VAL A 386 11.56 -19.68 -2.49
CA VAL A 386 11.57 -19.37 -3.93
C VAL A 386 12.71 -18.40 -4.27
N TRP A 387 13.35 -18.60 -5.42
CA TRP A 387 14.47 -17.76 -5.88
C TRP A 387 14.01 -16.81 -6.98
N VAL A 388 14.21 -15.50 -6.77
CA VAL A 388 13.85 -14.44 -7.72
C VAL A 388 14.99 -13.45 -7.92
N ASN A 389 15.02 -12.74 -9.05
CA ASN A 389 15.98 -11.66 -9.29
C ASN A 389 15.42 -10.27 -8.87
N GLU A 390 14.09 -10.17 -8.77
CA GLU A 390 13.33 -8.98 -8.39
C GLU A 390 12.17 -9.42 -7.51
N ILE A 391 11.81 -8.62 -6.50
CA ILE A 391 10.58 -8.79 -5.73
C ILE A 391 9.72 -7.51 -5.75
N PRO A 392 8.44 -7.61 -6.14
CA PRO A 392 7.49 -6.52 -5.95
C PRO A 392 6.96 -6.52 -4.51
N VAL A 393 7.07 -5.38 -3.83
CA VAL A 393 6.57 -5.17 -2.46
C VAL A 393 5.57 -4.03 -2.49
N GLY A 394 4.29 -4.29 -2.25
CA GLY A 394 3.25 -3.25 -2.12
C GLY A 394 3.40 -2.44 -0.83
N ALA A 395 2.84 -1.23 -0.78
CA ALA A 395 2.82 -0.44 0.46
C ALA A 395 2.14 -1.24 1.59
N GLY A 396 2.79 -1.34 2.75
CA GLY A 396 2.38 -2.14 3.91
C GLY A 396 2.81 -3.62 3.90
N GLN A 397 3.29 -4.14 2.77
CA GLN A 397 3.80 -5.51 2.70
C GLN A 397 5.22 -5.63 3.26
N ARG A 398 5.52 -6.83 3.75
CA ARG A 398 6.87 -7.26 4.10
C ARG A 398 7.24 -8.53 3.36
N TYR A 399 8.53 -8.73 3.12
CA TYR A 399 9.08 -10.02 2.73
C TYR A 399 10.46 -10.18 3.37
N SER A 400 10.76 -11.37 3.90
CA SER A 400 12.16 -11.73 4.20
C SER A 400 12.78 -12.42 2.99
N VAL A 401 13.96 -11.95 2.59
CA VAL A 401 14.79 -12.59 1.57
C VAL A 401 16.15 -12.96 2.15
N VAL A 402 16.70 -14.12 1.80
CA VAL A 402 18.07 -14.49 2.12
C VAL A 402 18.98 -14.18 0.93
N VAL A 403 20.05 -13.44 1.20
CA VAL A 403 21.09 -13.07 0.25
C VAL A 403 22.37 -13.83 0.63
N GLN A 404 22.96 -14.54 -0.34
CA GLN A 404 24.23 -15.23 -0.14
C GLN A 404 25.39 -14.34 -0.59
N ALA A 405 26.30 -14.00 0.32
CA ALA A 405 27.44 -13.13 0.07
C ALA A 405 28.61 -13.87 -0.65
N ASN A 406 28.35 -14.43 -1.84
CA ASN A 406 29.29 -15.29 -2.58
C ASN A 406 29.82 -14.71 -3.91
N GLN A 407 29.50 -13.47 -4.26
CA GLN A 407 29.86 -12.82 -5.53
C GLN A 407 31.20 -12.04 -5.48
N GLY A 408 31.92 -12.08 -4.36
CA GLY A 408 33.12 -11.30 -4.12
C GLY A 408 33.81 -11.62 -2.79
N ALA A 409 34.78 -10.78 -2.42
CA ALA A 409 35.50 -10.84 -1.15
C ALA A 409 35.12 -9.66 -0.23
N ALA A 410 35.57 -9.64 1.02
CA ALA A 410 35.41 -8.48 1.90
C ALA A 410 35.89 -7.18 1.21
N GLY A 411 35.10 -6.11 1.34
CA GLY A 411 35.27 -4.84 0.61
C GLY A 411 34.60 -4.79 -0.78
N SER A 412 34.12 -5.89 -1.33
CA SER A 412 33.33 -5.91 -2.58
C SER A 412 31.97 -5.24 -2.38
N SER A 413 31.45 -4.58 -3.42
CA SER A 413 30.20 -3.81 -3.36
C SER A 413 29.33 -4.03 -4.60
N PHE A 414 28.01 -4.05 -4.39
CA PHE A 414 26.98 -4.34 -5.41
C PHE A 414 25.83 -3.34 -5.26
N TRP A 415 25.21 -2.90 -6.36
CA TRP A 415 24.04 -2.04 -6.26
C TRP A 415 22.82 -2.80 -5.73
N ILE A 416 22.19 -2.23 -4.71
CA ILE A 416 20.80 -2.49 -4.34
C ILE A 416 19.95 -1.49 -5.13
N ARG A 417 18.85 -1.94 -5.73
CA ARG A 417 17.98 -1.13 -6.57
C ARG A 417 16.53 -1.23 -6.09
N ALA A 418 15.89 -0.08 -5.90
CA ALA A 418 14.49 0.03 -5.51
C ALA A 418 13.78 0.96 -6.51
N HIS A 419 12.90 0.42 -7.33
CA HIS A 419 12.19 1.17 -8.39
C HIS A 419 10.71 1.29 -8.05
N VAL A 420 10.12 2.48 -8.15
CA VAL A 420 8.65 2.61 -8.10
C VAL A 420 8.05 1.92 -9.32
N ALA A 421 7.05 1.06 -9.14
CA ALA A 421 6.26 0.51 -10.23
C ALA A 421 5.32 1.59 -10.81
N THR A 422 5.90 2.49 -11.61
CA THR A 422 5.24 3.70 -12.11
C THR A 422 4.04 3.43 -13.03
N PHE A 423 3.85 2.19 -13.50
CA PHE A 423 2.63 1.77 -14.24
C PHE A 423 1.33 2.14 -13.50
N CYS A 424 1.28 2.00 -12.17
CA CYS A 424 0.06 2.25 -11.37
C CYS A 424 0.02 3.62 -10.68
N ILE A 425 0.91 4.53 -11.09
CA ILE A 425 0.99 5.91 -10.61
C ILE A 425 0.99 6.80 -11.85
N ASN A 426 2.15 6.99 -12.49
CA ASN A 426 2.31 7.74 -13.72
C ASN A 426 3.30 6.99 -14.65
N PRO A 427 2.85 6.32 -15.72
CA PRO A 427 3.75 5.59 -16.64
C PRO A 427 4.80 6.45 -17.36
N LEU A 428 4.72 7.78 -17.27
CA LEU A 428 5.74 8.71 -17.78
C LEU A 428 6.82 9.04 -16.73
N ALA A 429 6.58 8.72 -15.46
CA ALA A 429 7.51 8.95 -14.36
C ALA A 429 8.65 7.93 -14.33
N THR A 430 9.76 8.32 -13.70
CA THR A 430 10.86 7.42 -13.36
C THR A 430 11.39 7.81 -11.98
N VAL A 431 11.03 7.02 -10.96
CA VAL A 431 11.41 7.27 -9.56
C VAL A 431 12.18 6.05 -9.07
N ASN A 432 13.47 6.28 -8.77
CA ASN A 432 14.45 5.23 -8.48
C ASN A 432 15.20 5.57 -7.18
N GLY A 433 15.49 4.56 -6.38
CA GLY A 433 16.42 4.61 -5.26
C GLY A 433 17.53 3.58 -5.45
N VAL A 434 18.72 3.92 -4.98
CA VAL A 434 19.88 3.02 -4.93
C VAL A 434 20.47 2.94 -3.52
N GLY A 435 20.99 1.77 -3.20
CA GLY A 435 21.75 1.46 -1.99
C GLY A 435 22.95 0.58 -2.36
N ILE A 436 23.83 0.31 -1.40
CA ILE A 436 25.03 -0.50 -1.61
C ILE A 436 24.96 -1.73 -0.73
N LEU A 437 24.97 -2.93 -1.32
CA LEU A 437 25.28 -4.15 -0.59
C LEU A 437 26.80 -4.25 -0.51
N ARG A 438 27.36 -4.15 0.69
CA ARG A 438 28.82 -4.19 0.90
C ARG A 438 29.23 -5.41 1.71
N TYR A 439 30.26 -6.11 1.24
CA TYR A 439 30.79 -7.27 1.93
C TYR A 439 31.75 -6.84 3.03
N THR A 440 31.54 -7.32 4.25
CA THR A 440 32.43 -7.14 5.40
C THR A 440 33.28 -8.38 5.64
N ASP A 441 34.34 -8.22 6.44
CA ASP A 441 35.08 -9.34 7.03
C ASP A 441 34.27 -10.02 8.16
N ALA A 442 34.82 -11.11 8.71
CA ALA A 442 34.17 -11.89 9.77
C ALA A 442 34.01 -11.14 11.11
N ALA A 443 34.61 -9.96 11.28
CA ALA A 443 34.43 -9.09 12.43
C ALA A 443 33.45 -7.92 12.14
N GLY A 444 32.83 -7.89 10.96
CA GLY A 444 31.96 -6.80 10.51
C GLY A 444 32.72 -5.59 9.96
N GLY A 445 34.04 -5.66 9.81
CA GLY A 445 34.86 -4.59 9.24
C GLY A 445 34.69 -4.49 7.72
N SER A 446 34.49 -3.27 7.21
CA SER A 446 34.64 -3.00 5.77
C SER A 446 36.06 -2.56 5.45
N VAL A 447 36.67 -3.22 4.47
CA VAL A 447 37.99 -2.87 3.91
C VAL A 447 37.91 -2.14 2.56
N GLY A 448 36.71 -1.93 2.02
CA GLY A 448 36.49 -1.27 0.73
C GLY A 448 35.50 -0.11 0.84
N LEU A 449 35.83 1.04 0.23
CA LEU A 449 35.00 2.26 0.23
C LEU A 449 34.52 2.68 -1.18
N ALA A 450 34.81 1.87 -2.20
CA ALA A 450 34.37 2.17 -3.57
C ALA A 450 32.87 1.89 -3.75
N ASP A 451 32.19 2.76 -4.49
CA ASP A 451 30.83 2.53 -4.96
C ASP A 451 30.81 1.39 -6.01
N PRO A 452 29.70 0.63 -6.13
CA PRO A 452 29.59 -0.47 -7.08
C PRO A 452 29.67 -0.02 -8.55
N THR A 453 30.25 -0.87 -9.40
CA THR A 453 30.20 -0.72 -10.88
C THR A 453 29.32 -1.77 -11.55
N THR A 454 28.54 -2.50 -10.75
CA THR A 454 27.70 -3.62 -11.18
C THR A 454 26.53 -3.16 -12.06
N GLN A 455 25.95 -4.12 -12.80
CA GLN A 455 24.86 -3.86 -13.73
C GLN A 455 23.58 -4.58 -13.28
N PRO A 456 22.39 -4.01 -13.54
CA PRO A 456 21.12 -4.65 -13.22
C PRO A 456 20.98 -5.99 -13.95
N TRP A 457 20.20 -6.89 -13.36
CA TRP A 457 19.76 -8.10 -14.04
C TRP A 457 19.05 -7.77 -15.36
N SER A 458 19.31 -8.52 -16.42
CA SER A 458 18.75 -8.26 -17.75
C SER A 458 17.25 -8.58 -17.88
N ASN A 459 16.67 -9.24 -16.87
CA ASN A 459 15.28 -9.70 -16.84
C ASN A 459 14.41 -9.01 -15.77
N LEU A 460 14.85 -7.87 -15.21
CA LEU A 460 14.02 -7.05 -14.34
C LEU A 460 12.75 -6.57 -15.07
N LYS A 461 11.67 -6.35 -14.32
CA LYS A 461 10.39 -5.90 -14.88
C LYS A 461 10.48 -4.39 -15.15
N ILE A 462 10.12 -3.98 -16.36
CA ILE A 462 10.14 -2.57 -16.76
C ILE A 462 9.05 -1.80 -15.96
N PRO A 463 9.40 -0.82 -15.10
CA PRO A 463 8.47 -0.34 -14.07
C PRO A 463 7.20 0.36 -14.57
N ASN A 464 7.24 0.96 -15.76
CA ASN A 464 6.12 1.70 -16.35
C ASN A 464 5.18 0.87 -17.24
N VAL A 465 5.45 -0.42 -17.43
CA VAL A 465 4.57 -1.34 -18.20
C VAL A 465 4.23 -2.62 -17.44
N ALA A 466 5.00 -2.98 -16.42
CA ALA A 466 4.73 -4.17 -15.61
C ALA A 466 3.62 -3.91 -14.60
N VAL A 467 2.55 -4.72 -14.66
CA VAL A 467 1.40 -4.69 -13.75
C VAL A 467 1.87 -4.70 -12.29
N CYS A 468 1.25 -3.84 -11.46
CA CYS A 468 1.49 -3.83 -10.02
C CYS A 468 0.55 -4.85 -9.38
N GLN A 469 1.15 -5.91 -8.86
CA GLN A 469 0.50 -7.08 -8.30
C GLN A 469 1.47 -7.72 -7.32
N ASP A 470 0.96 -8.59 -6.45
CA ASP A 470 1.79 -9.34 -5.51
C ASP A 470 2.74 -10.31 -6.23
N LEU A 471 3.81 -10.72 -5.54
CA LEU A 471 4.68 -11.79 -6.01
C LEU A 471 3.87 -13.08 -6.25
N ASP A 472 2.93 -13.43 -5.36
CA ASP A 472 2.12 -14.63 -5.49
C ASP A 472 1.00 -14.56 -6.56
N ASP A 473 0.86 -13.42 -7.24
CA ASP A 473 -0.05 -13.24 -8.38
C ASP A 473 0.67 -13.31 -9.74
N ASP A 474 2.01 -13.35 -9.76
CA ASP A 474 2.82 -13.43 -11.00
C ASP A 474 3.11 -14.85 -11.50
N GLY A 475 2.64 -15.85 -10.74
CA GLY A 475 2.91 -17.28 -10.94
C GLY A 475 3.91 -17.86 -9.93
N THR A 476 4.58 -17.03 -9.14
CA THR A 476 5.47 -17.48 -8.06
C THR A 476 4.67 -18.02 -6.87
N ALA A 477 4.62 -19.34 -6.70
CA ALA A 477 3.87 -19.97 -5.61
C ALA A 477 4.53 -19.75 -4.24
N LEU A 478 3.89 -18.96 -3.36
CA LEU A 478 4.30 -18.77 -1.97
C LEU A 478 3.51 -19.72 -1.05
N VAL A 479 4.13 -20.87 -0.70
CA VAL A 479 3.49 -21.93 0.10
C VAL A 479 3.91 -21.82 1.57
N PRO A 480 2.98 -21.62 2.54
CA PRO A 480 3.35 -21.48 3.95
C PRO A 480 4.02 -22.73 4.56
N LEU A 481 5.11 -22.52 5.31
CA LEU A 481 5.84 -23.58 6.04
C LEU A 481 4.99 -24.17 7.16
N ILE A 482 4.40 -23.31 8.00
CA ILE A 482 3.37 -23.72 8.96
C ILE A 482 2.09 -24.00 8.17
N LYS A 483 1.79 -25.29 8.02
CA LYS A 483 0.65 -25.78 7.26
C LYS A 483 -0.65 -25.51 7.99
N GLU A 484 -1.46 -24.61 7.44
CA GLU A 484 -2.74 -24.22 8.01
C GLU A 484 -3.80 -24.11 6.92
N ASN A 485 -4.74 -25.06 6.91
CA ASN A 485 -5.86 -25.03 5.97
C ASN A 485 -6.86 -23.94 6.39
N ALA A 486 -7.33 -23.16 5.41
CA ALA A 486 -8.47 -22.30 5.62
C ALA A 486 -9.72 -23.17 5.89
N PRO A 487 -10.65 -22.77 6.77
CA PRO A 487 -11.85 -23.55 7.03
C PRO A 487 -12.61 -23.82 5.72
N THR A 488 -12.99 -25.07 5.47
CA THR A 488 -13.54 -25.49 4.16
C THR A 488 -14.93 -24.92 3.89
N THR A 489 -15.71 -24.67 4.95
CA THR A 489 -17.04 -24.08 4.91
C THR A 489 -17.05 -22.65 5.46
N THR A 490 -17.83 -21.77 4.82
CA THR A 490 -18.06 -20.39 5.30
C THR A 490 -19.53 -20.16 5.61
N SER A 491 -19.80 -19.64 6.80
CA SER A 491 -21.15 -19.36 7.29
C SER A 491 -21.73 -18.08 6.68
N GLN A 492 -20.86 -17.13 6.31
CA GLN A 492 -21.22 -15.81 5.81
C GLN A 492 -20.35 -15.42 4.59
N THR A 493 -20.88 -14.51 3.77
CA THR A 493 -20.17 -13.92 2.63
C THR A 493 -20.61 -12.48 2.47
N ALA A 494 -19.65 -11.56 2.27
CA ALA A 494 -19.94 -10.16 1.95
C ALA A 494 -19.12 -9.67 0.76
N VAL A 495 -19.54 -8.56 0.17
CA VAL A 495 -18.89 -7.92 -0.98
C VAL A 495 -18.54 -6.48 -0.63
N MET A 496 -17.30 -6.09 -0.93
CA MET A 496 -16.77 -4.75 -0.81
C MET A 496 -16.25 -4.30 -2.18
N ASN A 497 -17.03 -3.45 -2.84
CA ASN A 497 -16.67 -2.87 -4.14
C ASN A 497 -15.85 -1.60 -3.91
N SER A 498 -14.57 -1.67 -4.21
CA SER A 498 -13.66 -0.53 -4.32
C SER A 498 -14.03 0.32 -5.54
N LEU A 499 -14.14 1.63 -5.32
CA LEU A 499 -14.60 2.59 -6.30
C LEU A 499 -13.76 3.88 -6.25
N PHE A 500 -13.50 4.41 -7.44
CA PHE A 500 -13.03 5.77 -7.70
C PHE A 500 -14.09 6.47 -8.55
N GLY A 501 -14.43 7.72 -8.20
CA GLY A 501 -15.45 8.47 -8.93
C GLY A 501 -16.03 9.63 -8.14
N ILE A 502 -17.20 10.11 -8.57
CA ILE A 502 -17.88 11.25 -7.94
C ILE A 502 -18.80 10.74 -6.82
N PHE A 503 -18.57 11.25 -5.62
CA PHE A 503 -19.38 11.09 -4.43
C PHE A 503 -20.10 12.41 -4.12
N VAL A 504 -21.15 12.37 -3.30
CA VAL A 504 -21.88 13.55 -2.84
C VAL A 504 -21.90 13.52 -1.32
N ASP A 505 -21.47 14.60 -0.66
CA ASP A 505 -21.59 14.66 0.80
C ASP A 505 -23.08 14.81 1.18
N PRO A 506 -23.61 13.96 2.08
CA PRO A 506 -25.04 13.94 2.38
C PRO A 506 -25.52 15.17 3.16
N ASN A 507 -24.62 15.97 3.74
CA ASN A 507 -24.94 17.11 4.59
C ASN A 507 -24.86 18.44 3.83
N THR A 508 -23.81 18.61 3.01
CA THR A 508 -23.59 19.84 2.22
C THR A 508 -24.14 19.73 0.81
N HIS A 509 -24.48 18.52 0.35
CA HIS A 509 -24.86 18.20 -1.04
C HIS A 509 -23.80 18.58 -2.09
N THR A 510 -22.56 18.84 -1.68
CA THR A 510 -21.45 19.11 -2.60
C THR A 510 -20.92 17.81 -3.20
N ALA A 511 -20.83 17.77 -4.53
CA ALA A 511 -20.15 16.69 -5.23
C ALA A 511 -18.63 16.84 -5.05
N PHE A 512 -17.94 15.73 -4.76
CA PHE A 512 -16.49 15.63 -4.71
C PHE A 512 -16.05 14.37 -5.44
N MET A 513 -14.94 14.42 -6.18
CA MET A 513 -14.30 13.18 -6.63
C MET A 513 -13.57 12.55 -5.44
N GLY A 514 -13.40 11.24 -5.42
CA GLY A 514 -12.70 10.58 -4.33
C GLY A 514 -12.65 9.08 -4.48
N PHE A 515 -12.40 8.43 -3.35
CA PHE A 515 -12.37 6.98 -3.25
C PHE A 515 -13.32 6.51 -2.15
N GLY A 516 -13.86 5.31 -2.33
CA GLY A 516 -14.76 4.71 -1.35
C GLY A 516 -14.96 3.23 -1.58
N MET A 517 -15.69 2.63 -0.66
CA MET A 517 -16.09 1.22 -0.70
C MET A 517 -17.63 1.16 -0.73
N ASN A 518 -18.23 0.28 -1.54
CA ASN A 518 -19.69 0.13 -1.67
C ASN A 518 -20.48 1.44 -1.89
N GLY A 519 -19.89 2.43 -2.56
CA GLY A 519 -20.49 3.74 -2.83
C GLY A 519 -20.37 4.74 -1.67
N VAL A 520 -19.66 4.38 -0.60
CA VAL A 520 -19.44 5.21 0.58
C VAL A 520 -17.94 5.56 0.68
N ALA A 521 -17.62 6.85 0.59
CA ALA A 521 -16.33 7.35 1.04
C ALA A 521 -16.33 7.43 2.57
N TYR A 522 -15.25 7.02 3.23
CA TYR A 522 -15.13 7.05 4.70
C TYR A 522 -15.01 8.50 5.24
N LYS A 523 -15.79 8.83 6.26
CA LYS A 523 -15.77 10.13 6.95
C LYS A 523 -15.18 9.94 8.35
N ASN A 524 -13.90 10.30 8.51
CA ASN A 524 -13.15 10.07 9.75
C ASN A 524 -13.51 11.11 10.83
N TYR A 525 -14.47 10.79 11.71
CA TYR A 525 -14.70 11.54 12.94
C TYR A 525 -13.69 11.09 14.02
N ILE A 526 -12.53 11.74 14.08
CA ILE A 526 -11.36 11.27 14.87
C ILE A 526 -11.61 11.14 16.37
N ASN A 527 -12.64 11.80 16.88
CA ASN A 527 -13.03 11.84 18.29
C ASN A 527 -14.34 11.06 18.57
N ASN A 528 -14.84 10.27 17.61
CA ASN A 528 -16.07 9.48 17.76
C ASN A 528 -15.83 8.03 17.27
N PRO A 529 -15.10 7.19 18.03
CA PRO A 529 -14.58 5.92 17.52
C PRO A 529 -15.69 4.92 17.21
N LEU A 530 -15.60 4.29 16.03
CA LEU A 530 -16.55 3.24 15.62
C LEU A 530 -16.59 2.06 16.60
N LEU A 531 -15.47 1.73 17.25
CA LEU A 531 -15.40 0.73 18.30
C LEU A 531 -16.32 1.10 19.47
N THR A 532 -16.18 2.31 20.03
CA THR A 532 -17.03 2.81 21.13
C THR A 532 -18.51 2.72 20.77
N ARG A 533 -18.88 3.10 19.54
CA ARG A 533 -20.27 3.00 19.05
C ARG A 533 -20.79 1.56 19.03
N VAL A 534 -20.02 0.61 18.50
CA VAL A 534 -20.42 -0.81 18.53
C VAL A 534 -20.48 -1.35 19.96
N MET A 535 -19.58 -0.91 20.84
CA MET A 535 -19.62 -1.23 22.28
C MET A 535 -20.89 -0.70 22.96
N ASP A 536 -21.35 0.50 22.62
CA ASP A 536 -22.63 1.09 23.06
C ASP A 536 -23.87 0.45 22.38
N GLY A 537 -23.66 -0.50 21.46
CA GLY A 537 -24.74 -1.13 20.69
C GLY A 537 -25.31 -0.25 19.58
N ILE A 538 -24.66 0.87 19.26
CA ILE A 538 -25.01 1.77 18.17
C ILE A 538 -24.52 1.16 16.85
N ALA A 539 -25.39 1.11 15.86
CA ALA A 539 -25.02 0.63 14.52
C ALA A 539 -24.04 1.61 13.84
N ILE A 540 -23.08 1.04 13.10
CA ILE A 540 -22.18 1.76 12.20
C ILE A 540 -22.60 1.52 10.75
N GLY A 541 -22.11 2.35 9.83
CA GLY A 541 -22.36 2.21 8.39
C GLY A 541 -23.01 3.44 7.76
N GLY A 542 -23.91 3.23 6.81
CA GLY A 542 -24.67 4.29 6.14
C GLY A 542 -23.77 5.18 5.27
N ASN A 543 -23.93 6.50 5.36
CA ASN A 543 -23.18 7.45 4.53
C ASN A 543 -21.80 7.84 5.12
N GLU A 544 -21.42 7.24 6.25
CA GLU A 544 -20.19 7.56 6.99
C GLU A 544 -19.06 6.58 6.66
N VAL A 545 -19.36 5.28 6.61
CA VAL A 545 -18.40 4.20 6.37
C VAL A 545 -19.11 3.04 5.69
N ALA A 546 -18.45 2.35 4.76
CA ALA A 546 -18.96 1.05 4.32
C ALA A 546 -18.63 0.02 5.39
N SER A 547 -19.61 -0.80 5.81
CA SER A 547 -19.40 -1.77 6.88
C SER A 547 -20.00 -3.13 6.57
N VAL A 548 -19.37 -4.16 7.12
CA VAL A 548 -19.91 -5.53 7.22
C VAL A 548 -19.83 -5.97 8.68
N THR A 549 -20.82 -6.75 9.11
CA THR A 549 -20.78 -7.47 10.40
C THR A 549 -20.82 -8.96 10.14
N PHE A 550 -19.88 -9.69 10.75
CA PHE A 550 -19.84 -11.14 10.77
C PHE A 550 -20.03 -11.64 12.21
N ASP A 551 -21.20 -12.21 12.49
CA ASP A 551 -21.56 -12.74 13.81
C ASP A 551 -21.57 -14.27 13.81
N GLY A 552 -21.38 -14.90 14.98
CA GLY A 552 -21.32 -16.36 15.11
C GLY A 552 -19.88 -16.90 15.10
N GLN A 553 -19.68 -18.09 14.56
CA GLN A 553 -18.40 -18.83 14.63
C GLN A 553 -17.95 -19.34 13.24
N GLY A 554 -16.70 -19.79 13.18
CA GLY A 554 -16.10 -20.38 11.98
C GLY A 554 -15.38 -19.33 11.14
N SER A 555 -15.82 -19.16 9.89
CA SER A 555 -15.22 -18.18 8.98
C SER A 555 -16.22 -17.56 8.01
N ALA A 556 -15.90 -16.35 7.56
CA ALA A 556 -16.61 -15.63 6.51
C ALA A 556 -15.70 -15.44 5.28
N ASP A 557 -16.32 -15.34 4.09
CA ASP A 557 -15.64 -14.88 2.88
C ASP A 557 -15.92 -13.39 2.66
N LEU A 558 -14.86 -12.58 2.58
CA LEU A 558 -14.91 -11.18 2.20
C LEU A 558 -14.40 -11.04 0.76
N ILE A 559 -15.31 -10.70 -0.16
CA ILE A 559 -14.99 -10.46 -1.56
C ILE A 559 -14.64 -8.99 -1.72
N ILE A 560 -13.43 -8.66 -2.16
CA ILE A 560 -13.02 -7.31 -2.52
C ILE A 560 -12.93 -7.23 -4.05
N ASN A 561 -13.75 -6.37 -4.67
CA ASN A 561 -13.70 -6.10 -6.10
C ASN A 561 -13.08 -4.71 -6.33
N VAL A 562 -12.03 -4.61 -7.14
CA VAL A 562 -11.49 -3.34 -7.64
C VAL A 562 -12.17 -3.01 -8.96
N LEU A 563 -13.12 -2.07 -8.89
CA LEU A 563 -13.87 -1.56 -10.05
C LEU A 563 -13.30 -0.22 -10.55
N ASP A 564 -12.21 0.23 -9.94
CA ASP A 564 -11.45 1.42 -10.33
C ASP A 564 -10.88 1.25 -11.77
N PRO A 565 -10.82 2.33 -12.58
CA PRO A 565 -10.35 2.26 -13.96
C PRO A 565 -8.84 1.97 -14.05
N PRO A 566 -8.33 1.47 -15.19
CA PRO A 566 -6.89 1.36 -15.43
C PRO A 566 -6.18 2.73 -15.30
N PRO A 567 -4.97 2.80 -14.71
CA PRO A 567 -4.15 1.71 -14.16
C PRO A 567 -4.25 1.56 -12.63
N ILE A 568 -5.41 1.88 -12.03
CA ILE A 568 -5.53 2.05 -10.59
C ILE A 568 -5.72 0.69 -9.87
N GLY A 569 -4.62 0.13 -9.36
CA GLY A 569 -4.60 -0.98 -8.41
C GLY A 569 -4.41 -0.51 -6.95
N HIS A 570 -4.66 -1.40 -5.98
CA HIS A 570 -4.65 -1.04 -4.56
C HIS A 570 -4.03 -2.13 -3.67
N PRO A 571 -3.03 -1.80 -2.81
CA PRO A 571 -2.74 -2.60 -1.63
C PRO A 571 -3.90 -2.44 -0.64
N PHE A 572 -4.62 -3.51 -0.33
CA PHE A 572 -5.61 -3.54 0.75
C PHE A 572 -5.00 -4.16 1.99
N HIS A 573 -5.05 -3.43 3.10
CA HIS A 573 -4.71 -3.92 4.43
C HIS A 573 -5.99 -4.16 5.24
N LEU A 574 -6.03 -5.28 5.96
CA LEU A 574 -7.04 -5.59 6.96
C LEU A 574 -6.37 -5.68 8.33
N HIS A 575 -6.81 -4.83 9.25
CA HIS A 575 -6.37 -4.85 10.65
C HIS A 575 -6.87 -6.11 11.38
N GLY A 576 -6.22 -6.43 12.50
CA GLY A 576 -6.51 -7.63 13.27
C GLY A 576 -5.83 -8.84 12.64
N ARG A 577 -6.56 -9.94 12.44
CA ARG A 577 -5.95 -11.21 12.02
C ARG A 577 -5.61 -11.29 10.53
N PRO A 578 -4.46 -11.87 10.16
CA PRO A 578 -4.16 -12.27 8.79
C PRO A 578 -5.30 -13.08 8.16
N PHE A 579 -5.64 -12.73 6.91
CA PHE A 579 -6.64 -13.44 6.12
C PHE A 579 -6.00 -14.54 5.28
N TYR A 580 -6.76 -15.59 4.96
CA TYR A 580 -6.36 -16.52 3.90
C TYR A 580 -6.77 -15.97 2.54
N ILE A 581 -5.86 -15.99 1.56
CA ILE A 581 -6.19 -15.66 0.18
C ILE A 581 -6.72 -16.93 -0.50
N VAL A 582 -8.05 -17.07 -0.55
CA VAL A 582 -8.67 -18.30 -1.10
C VAL A 582 -8.96 -18.21 -2.60
N LYS A 583 -9.01 -17.00 -3.17
CA LYS A 583 -9.15 -16.79 -4.63
C LYS A 583 -8.69 -15.39 -5.06
N ARG A 584 -8.02 -15.29 -6.20
CA ARG A 584 -7.93 -14.06 -7.04
C ARG A 584 -8.55 -14.32 -8.42
N GLY A 585 -8.93 -13.26 -9.13
CA GLY A 585 -9.37 -13.33 -10.53
C GLY A 585 -9.71 -11.98 -11.16
N SER A 586 -9.96 -11.95 -12.47
CA SER A 586 -10.35 -10.75 -13.20
C SER A 586 -11.86 -10.49 -13.17
N GLY A 587 -12.25 -9.23 -13.39
CA GLY A 587 -13.64 -8.77 -13.35
C GLY A 587 -14.16 -8.58 -11.93
N ALA A 588 -15.48 -8.68 -11.76
CA ALA A 588 -16.15 -8.55 -10.47
C ALA A 588 -16.76 -9.89 -10.02
N MET A 589 -16.54 -10.25 -8.77
CA MET A 589 -17.14 -11.41 -8.12
C MET A 589 -18.35 -10.98 -7.29
N THR A 590 -19.47 -11.70 -7.45
CA THR A 590 -20.69 -11.50 -6.64
C THR A 590 -20.83 -12.59 -5.60
N SER A 591 -21.54 -12.32 -4.50
CA SER A 591 -21.83 -13.33 -3.48
C SER A 591 -22.57 -14.55 -4.06
N THR A 592 -23.48 -14.36 -5.02
CA THR A 592 -24.18 -15.45 -5.71
C THR A 592 -23.23 -16.29 -6.56
N LEU A 593 -22.38 -15.66 -7.39
CA LEU A 593 -21.41 -16.39 -8.21
C LEU A 593 -20.39 -17.13 -7.35
N TRP A 594 -19.92 -16.50 -6.27
CA TRP A 594 -19.04 -17.14 -5.29
C TRP A 594 -19.73 -18.32 -4.60
N ALA A 595 -20.98 -18.16 -4.16
CA ALA A 595 -21.73 -19.24 -3.51
C ALA A 595 -21.87 -20.49 -4.40
N LEU A 596 -22.01 -20.30 -5.71
CA LEU A 596 -22.10 -21.38 -6.72
C LEU A 596 -20.74 -22.01 -7.07
N THR A 597 -19.63 -21.28 -6.94
CA THR A 597 -18.30 -21.70 -7.43
C THR A 597 -17.30 -22.05 -6.33
N ARG A 598 -17.48 -21.59 -5.08
CA ARG A 598 -16.50 -21.75 -3.99
C ARG A 598 -16.09 -23.18 -3.69
N SER A 599 -16.96 -24.16 -3.91
CA SER A 599 -16.67 -25.59 -3.67
C SER A 599 -15.59 -26.16 -4.60
N THR A 600 -15.36 -25.54 -5.76
CA THR A 600 -14.34 -25.96 -6.74
C THR A 600 -13.29 -24.89 -6.99
N ALA A 601 -13.60 -23.61 -6.73
CA ALA A 601 -12.71 -22.48 -6.99
C ALA A 601 -11.87 -22.00 -5.79
N ALA A 602 -12.24 -22.36 -4.56
CA ALA A 602 -11.54 -21.88 -3.36
C ALA A 602 -10.30 -22.72 -3.01
N THR A 603 -9.13 -22.08 -2.98
CA THR A 603 -7.91 -22.68 -2.42
C THR A 603 -8.02 -22.70 -0.90
N THR A 604 -8.35 -23.87 -0.34
CA THR A 604 -8.54 -24.06 1.12
C THR A 604 -7.44 -24.90 1.78
N THR A 605 -6.66 -25.65 1.00
CA THR A 605 -5.50 -26.40 1.47
C THR A 605 -4.27 -25.51 1.52
N ASN A 606 -3.75 -25.23 2.72
CA ASN A 606 -2.60 -24.36 3.00
C ASN A 606 -2.47 -23.10 2.11
N PRO A 607 -3.53 -22.27 1.93
CA PRO A 607 -3.40 -21.02 1.18
C PRO A 607 -2.51 -20.03 1.93
N LEU A 608 -1.91 -19.09 1.18
CA LEU A 608 -1.14 -18.00 1.76
C LEU A 608 -2.01 -17.21 2.75
N ARG A 609 -1.43 -16.93 3.92
CA ARG A 609 -1.97 -16.08 4.97
C ARG A 609 -1.14 -14.81 4.98
N ARG A 610 -1.80 -13.65 5.04
CA ARG A 610 -1.13 -12.34 5.13
C ARG A 610 -2.09 -11.25 5.57
N ASP A 611 -1.59 -10.04 5.79
CA ASP A 611 -2.41 -8.89 6.21
C ASP A 611 -2.57 -7.81 5.12
N THR A 612 -1.74 -7.82 4.06
CA THR A 612 -1.79 -6.81 2.99
C THR A 612 -1.70 -7.43 1.59
N ILE A 613 -2.70 -7.19 0.74
CA ILE A 613 -2.83 -7.79 -0.62
C ILE A 613 -2.93 -6.70 -1.70
N VAL A 614 -2.11 -6.75 -2.75
CA VAL A 614 -2.29 -5.88 -3.92
C VAL A 614 -3.31 -6.49 -4.86
N ILE A 615 -4.40 -5.75 -5.10
CA ILE A 615 -5.46 -6.12 -6.04
C ILE A 615 -5.39 -5.15 -7.24
N PRO A 616 -5.02 -5.61 -8.46
CA PRO A 616 -4.98 -4.78 -9.66
C PRO A 616 -6.34 -4.21 -10.08
N GLN A 617 -6.35 -3.24 -11.00
CA GLN A 617 -7.61 -2.72 -11.59
C GLN A 617 -8.47 -3.85 -12.20
N TRP A 618 -9.79 -3.67 -12.22
CA TRP A 618 -10.75 -4.64 -12.82
C TRP A 618 -10.50 -6.09 -12.41
N SER A 619 -10.22 -6.31 -11.13
CA SER A 619 -9.95 -7.63 -10.55
C SER A 619 -10.58 -7.77 -9.16
N TYR A 620 -10.56 -8.98 -8.62
CA TYR A 620 -11.07 -9.28 -7.31
C TYR A 620 -10.17 -10.24 -6.53
N ALA A 621 -10.25 -10.14 -5.21
CA ALA A 621 -9.79 -11.17 -4.29
C ALA A 621 -10.94 -11.64 -3.40
N VAL A 622 -10.88 -12.91 -2.97
CA VAL A 622 -11.73 -13.45 -1.92
C VAL A 622 -10.83 -13.81 -0.75
N LEU A 623 -11.04 -13.10 0.36
CA LEU A 623 -10.30 -13.24 1.60
C LEU A 623 -11.16 -14.05 2.57
N ARG A 624 -10.65 -15.16 3.09
CA ARG A 624 -11.34 -15.92 4.15
C ARG A 624 -10.83 -15.46 5.51
N ILE A 625 -11.75 -15.05 6.36
CA ILE A 625 -11.48 -14.45 7.67
C ILE A 625 -12.03 -15.40 8.74
N LYS A 626 -11.20 -15.73 9.75
CA LYS A 626 -11.66 -16.45 10.94
C LYS A 626 -12.47 -15.50 11.84
N LEU A 627 -13.57 -16.00 12.38
CA LEU A 627 -14.44 -15.25 13.29
C LEU A 627 -14.11 -15.57 14.76
N ASP A 628 -12.81 -15.54 15.09
CA ASP A 628 -12.27 -15.89 16.41
C ASP A 628 -11.60 -14.71 17.14
N ASP A 629 -11.60 -13.52 16.53
CA ASP A 629 -11.07 -12.28 17.10
C ASP A 629 -12.11 -11.14 17.00
N PRO A 630 -12.99 -11.00 18.01
CA PRO A 630 -14.01 -9.97 17.99
C PRO A 630 -13.40 -8.57 17.94
N GLY A 631 -14.06 -7.64 17.27
CA GLY A 631 -13.55 -6.28 17.15
C GLY A 631 -14.22 -5.49 16.03
N VAL A 632 -13.79 -4.23 15.90
CA VAL A 632 -14.17 -3.34 14.80
C VAL A 632 -12.89 -3.02 14.04
N TRP A 633 -12.65 -3.76 12.96
CA TRP A 633 -11.36 -3.79 12.27
C TRP A 633 -11.40 -2.97 10.97
N PRO A 634 -10.49 -2.01 10.78
CA PRO A 634 -10.36 -1.32 9.50
C PRO A 634 -9.94 -2.25 8.35
N LEU A 635 -10.65 -2.13 7.22
CA LEU A 635 -10.18 -2.56 5.90
C LEU A 635 -9.93 -1.29 5.08
N HIS A 636 -8.72 -1.05 4.61
CA HIS A 636 -8.44 0.15 3.81
C HIS A 636 -7.39 -0.08 2.74
N CYS A 637 -7.32 0.85 1.79
CA CYS A 637 -6.18 0.92 0.90
C CYS A 637 -4.97 1.49 1.67
N HIS A 638 -3.80 0.87 1.56
CA HIS A 638 -2.54 1.35 2.15
C HIS A 638 -1.81 2.39 1.27
N ILE A 639 -2.55 3.03 0.35
CA ILE A 639 -2.13 4.29 -0.28
C ILE A 639 -2.74 5.42 0.56
N GLY A 640 -1.90 6.13 1.31
CA GLY A 640 -2.32 7.15 2.27
C GLY A 640 -3.16 8.27 1.65
N TRP A 641 -2.88 8.65 0.41
CA TRP A 641 -3.66 9.64 -0.35
C TRP A 641 -5.08 9.13 -0.67
N HIS A 642 -5.23 7.85 -1.01
CA HIS A 642 -6.53 7.22 -1.26
C HIS A 642 -7.31 7.03 0.05
N LEU A 643 -6.62 6.66 1.14
CA LEU A 643 -7.20 6.58 2.48
C LEU A 643 -7.74 7.95 2.92
N ALA A 644 -6.93 9.01 2.84
CA ALA A 644 -7.32 10.39 3.14
C ALA A 644 -8.48 10.90 2.25
N ALA A 645 -8.63 10.36 1.04
CA ALA A 645 -9.76 10.62 0.15
C ALA A 645 -11.00 9.73 0.38
N GLY A 646 -10.96 8.82 1.37
CA GLY A 646 -12.11 8.03 1.84
C GLY A 646 -12.04 6.51 1.63
N LYS A 647 -10.90 5.93 1.21
CA LYS A 647 -10.79 4.50 0.85
C LYS A 647 -10.63 3.54 2.04
N MET A 648 -11.61 3.56 2.95
CA MET A 648 -11.70 2.70 4.14
C MET A 648 -13.12 2.14 4.34
N ALA A 649 -13.20 0.96 4.95
CA ALA A 649 -14.39 0.24 5.36
C ALA A 649 -14.18 -0.40 6.74
N ALA A 650 -15.27 -0.86 7.36
CA ALA A 650 -15.26 -1.55 8.65
C ALA A 650 -15.68 -3.01 8.54
N VAL A 651 -14.88 -3.90 9.14
CA VAL A 651 -15.20 -5.31 9.33
C VAL A 651 -15.43 -5.54 10.82
N VAL A 652 -16.70 -5.67 11.20
CA VAL A 652 -17.08 -6.00 12.59
C VAL A 652 -17.12 -7.52 12.73
N ILE A 653 -16.36 -8.06 13.68
CA ILE A 653 -16.37 -9.49 14.02
C ILE A 653 -16.99 -9.63 15.41
N GLY A 654 -17.98 -10.51 15.56
CA GLY A 654 -18.57 -10.86 16.85
C GLY A 654 -19.14 -9.67 17.63
N SER A 655 -20.07 -8.92 17.02
CA SER A 655 -20.62 -7.66 17.55
C SER A 655 -21.21 -7.79 18.96
N ALA A 656 -21.73 -8.96 19.33
CA ALA A 656 -22.21 -9.25 20.68
C ALA A 656 -21.09 -9.30 21.73
N ALA A 657 -19.89 -9.77 21.37
CA ALA A 657 -18.73 -9.79 22.24
C ALA A 657 -18.10 -8.39 22.37
N VAL A 658 -18.06 -7.61 21.28
CA VAL A 658 -17.59 -6.21 21.30
C VAL A 658 -18.35 -5.37 22.32
N LYS A 659 -19.67 -5.56 22.47
CA LYS A 659 -20.49 -4.90 23.51
C LYS A 659 -20.07 -5.18 24.96
N THR A 660 -19.23 -6.20 25.18
CA THR A 660 -18.71 -6.59 26.50
C THR A 660 -17.26 -6.19 26.74
N PHE A 661 -16.62 -5.52 25.77
CA PHE A 661 -15.23 -5.07 25.91
C PHE A 661 -15.07 -4.09 27.07
N SER A 662 -13.95 -4.20 27.77
CA SER A 662 -13.55 -3.23 28.78
C SER A 662 -13.24 -1.88 28.13
N ARG A 663 -13.50 -0.80 28.86
CA ARG A 663 -13.04 0.56 28.52
C ARG A 663 -11.94 0.92 29.52
N PRO A 664 -10.64 0.78 29.16
CA PRO A 664 -9.56 1.28 30.00
C PRO A 664 -9.74 2.77 30.25
N ALA A 665 -9.47 3.23 31.48
CA ALA A 665 -9.80 4.61 31.88
C ALA A 665 -8.95 5.65 31.14
N ASP A 666 -7.69 5.31 30.87
CA ASP A 666 -6.74 6.08 30.05
C ASP A 666 -7.15 6.12 28.58
N TRP A 667 -7.59 5.00 28.00
CA TRP A 667 -8.13 4.94 26.64
C TRP A 667 -9.41 5.78 26.49
N ALA A 668 -10.32 5.69 27.47
CA ALA A 668 -11.54 6.50 27.48
C ALA A 668 -11.24 7.99 27.61
N ALA A 669 -10.26 8.36 28.45
CA ALA A 669 -9.83 9.74 28.67
C ALA A 669 -9.26 10.42 27.42
N LEU A 670 -8.83 9.68 26.39
CA LEU A 670 -8.45 10.26 25.09
C LEU A 670 -9.60 11.03 24.41
N CYS A 671 -10.85 10.69 24.74
CA CYS A 671 -12.02 11.35 24.19
C CYS A 671 -12.57 12.48 25.10
N ASP A 672 -12.07 12.62 26.34
CA ASP A 672 -12.62 13.55 27.32
C ASP A 672 -12.45 15.01 26.90
N GLY A 673 -13.56 15.75 26.86
CA GLY A 673 -13.58 17.17 26.46
C GLY A 673 -13.32 17.44 24.97
N THR A 674 -13.20 16.40 24.14
CA THR A 674 -13.04 16.51 22.69
C THR A 674 -14.39 16.75 21.99
N ASP A 675 -14.39 17.41 20.83
CA ASP A 675 -15.60 17.52 19.99
C ASP A 675 -15.71 16.28 19.09
N PRO A 676 -16.78 15.45 19.23
CA PRO A 676 -16.96 14.22 18.44
C PRO A 676 -17.28 14.49 16.96
N ASN A 677 -17.55 15.74 16.56
CA ASN A 677 -17.84 16.10 15.18
C ASN A 677 -16.59 16.48 14.37
N VAL A 678 -15.41 16.58 15.01
CA VAL A 678 -14.15 16.92 14.32
C VAL A 678 -13.82 15.84 13.31
N ILE A 679 -13.71 16.25 12.05
CA ILE A 679 -13.28 15.39 10.95
C ILE A 679 -11.77 15.52 10.80
N GLY A 680 -11.04 14.40 10.87
CA GLY A 680 -9.58 14.36 10.78
C GLY A 680 -9.03 14.84 9.43
N PRO A 681 -7.71 15.03 9.31
CA PRO A 681 -7.04 15.45 8.08
C PRO A 681 -7.34 14.47 6.91
N GLY A 682 -7.86 15.01 5.82
CA GLY A 682 -8.39 14.26 4.69
C GLY A 682 -9.29 15.11 3.80
N ARG A 683 -9.87 14.53 2.75
CA ARG A 683 -10.63 15.27 1.72
C ARG A 683 -11.91 15.97 2.19
N ARG A 684 -12.37 15.66 3.42
CA ARG A 684 -13.57 16.23 4.03
C ARG A 684 -13.31 16.86 5.40
N SER A 685 -12.06 17.21 5.71
CA SER A 685 -11.73 17.93 6.94
C SER A 685 -12.50 19.24 7.06
N ASP A 686 -12.91 19.58 8.27
CA ASP A 686 -13.26 20.95 8.59
C ASP A 686 -11.98 21.73 8.90
N MET A 687 -11.47 22.45 7.89
CA MET A 687 -10.25 23.27 7.99
C MET A 687 -10.37 24.39 9.05
N SER A 688 -11.55 24.64 9.61
CA SER A 688 -11.74 25.60 10.70
C SER A 688 -11.17 25.14 12.05
N TYR A 689 -10.72 23.88 12.18
CA TYR A 689 -10.09 23.35 13.40
C TYR A 689 -8.55 23.33 13.38
N MET A 690 -7.90 23.33 12.21
CA MET A 690 -6.43 23.31 12.10
C MET A 690 -5.78 24.58 12.69
N PRO A 691 -4.53 24.55 13.20
CA PRO A 691 -3.84 25.77 13.64
C PRO A 691 -3.74 26.81 12.51
N PRO A 692 -3.77 28.12 12.77
CA PRO A 692 -3.67 29.15 11.72
C PRO A 692 -2.42 29.06 10.83
N GLN A 693 -1.36 28.40 11.32
CA GLN A 693 -0.13 28.14 10.55
C GLN A 693 -0.33 27.07 9.46
N ALA A 694 -1.25 26.11 9.66
CA ALA A 694 -1.70 25.16 8.64
C ALA A 694 -2.83 25.72 7.76
N ARG A 695 -3.45 26.85 8.14
CA ARG A 695 -4.46 27.58 7.32
C ARG A 695 -3.88 28.68 6.43
N ALA A 696 -2.58 28.92 6.48
CA ALA A 696 -1.96 29.84 5.53
C ALA A 696 -2.16 29.24 4.13
N PRO A 697 -2.84 29.92 3.18
CA PRO A 697 -2.96 29.37 1.84
C PRO A 697 -1.54 29.18 1.31
N TYR A 698 -1.18 27.92 1.05
CA TYR A 698 0.10 27.54 0.43
C TYR A 698 0.06 28.03 -1.02
N GLY A 699 0.28 29.33 -1.18
CA GLY A 699 0.04 30.06 -2.40
C GLY A 699 0.94 29.56 -3.49
N VAL A 700 0.35 28.85 -4.45
CA VAL A 700 1.01 28.43 -5.69
C VAL A 700 1.37 29.69 -6.48
N ASN A 701 2.55 30.25 -6.18
CA ASN A 701 3.15 31.31 -6.96
C ASN A 701 3.64 30.69 -8.27
N THR A 702 2.78 30.68 -9.28
CA THR A 702 3.18 30.49 -10.67
C THR A 702 4.08 31.64 -11.09
N VAL A 703 5.40 31.48 -10.85
CA VAL A 703 6.41 32.41 -11.35
C VAL A 703 6.51 32.24 -12.86
N VAL A 704 5.67 33.00 -13.58
CA VAL A 704 5.81 33.20 -15.02
C VAL A 704 7.03 34.09 -15.22
N GLY A 705 8.15 33.49 -15.66
CA GLY A 705 9.42 34.15 -15.94
C GLY A 705 10.06 33.57 -17.19
#